data_AF-A0A8C3FI44-F1
#
_entry.id   AF-A0A8C3FI44-F1
#
_cell.length_a   1.000
_cell.length_b   1.000
_cell.length_c   1.000
_cell.angle_alpha   90.00
_cell.angle_beta   90.00
_cell.angle_gamma   90.00
#
_symmetry.space_group_name_H-M   'P 1'
#
loop_
_entity.id
_entity.type
_entity.pdbx_description
1 polymer ?
#
loop_
_entity_poly.entity_id
_entity_poly.type
_entity_poly.pdbx_seq_one_letter_code
_entity_poly.pdbx_strand_id
1 'polypeptide(L)'
;MAEAHQAVAFQFTVSPEGVDLRLSHAALKQVYLAGLRSWKKKITRLRNSLVTGVFPASPASWLVMAAAILASQASRLDPSMGLIGKIKEHLPASAYLSEPARAGLGALAFATLLWLGLVVTMRGALRALLCYHGWMDEEHGHTSHATKFWLALVKIFAGRRPMLYSYQASLPRLPVPPIRDTVQRYLESVRPLLSDSHFQRAAALARDFERSLGPRLQWYLTLKSWWATNYVSDWWEEYVYLRSRGPLMVNSNYYAMDFLYVTPTPLQAARAGNVVHALLLYRRLLNREEIKPLMIQGTLPMCSAQYERMFNTTRVPGVEADSLQHRRDSRHVAVFHAGRFFRVGLYHGGRLLGPRELQAQFQRILDDPAPPAPGEETLAALTAGPREPWARARRTYFGSGRNQESLRVVEQAAFFVTLDTTEQGLLGPDPGRALDRYAKALLHGQCYDRWFDKSFTLIVFRNGKIGLNAEHSWADAPVMGHLWEYTLATDVFQLGYGRDGHCKGELDPSLPPPQKTAMGDPRGVPAGDPGLPASGPGPSRRRRFPHVRLQGLRQGADQEMPHQPRWLHPARPAAGALPGQREVLPDLRGRHDAAVPRGAHGDRPLLLHRVLQLRPRHDRLLPERRPASGPVPCGGRQAPGPVPPGHDGRGHRPTPLLPLRGLQVPGCGLPLPQGGAVRAVGPVNQPDPHPAASDLRPQEPPRLHLLRGRLRAGGR
;
A
#
# COMPACT_ATOMS: atom_id res chain seq x y z
N MET A 1 20.63 4.67 -30.30
CA MET A 1 20.22 3.59 -31.22
C MET A 1 20.63 2.18 -30.74
N ALA A 2 21.77 1.99 -30.05
CA ALA A 2 22.27 0.65 -29.68
C ALA A 2 21.30 -0.26 -28.89
N GLU A 3 20.44 0.26 -27.99
CA GLU A 3 19.54 -0.59 -27.18
C GLU A 3 18.36 -1.21 -27.95
N ALA A 4 18.05 -0.72 -29.16
CA ALA A 4 17.07 -1.39 -30.02
C ALA A 4 17.51 -2.80 -30.43
N HIS A 5 18.80 -3.12 -30.35
CA HIS A 5 19.35 -4.39 -30.83
C HIS A 5 19.15 -5.58 -29.86
N GLN A 6 18.95 -5.35 -28.55
CA GLN A 6 18.85 -6.44 -27.56
C GLN A 6 17.41 -6.94 -27.31
N ALA A 7 16.39 -6.18 -27.73
CA ALA A 7 14.99 -6.46 -27.38
C ALA A 7 14.13 -7.02 -28.53
N VAL A 8 14.66 -7.14 -29.75
CA VAL A 8 13.90 -7.59 -30.92
C VAL A 8 14.26 -9.05 -31.22
N ALA A 9 13.25 -9.92 -31.27
CA ALA A 9 13.41 -11.34 -31.60
C ALA A 9 13.83 -11.57 -33.07
N PHE A 10 13.74 -10.52 -33.89
CA PHE A 10 14.04 -10.47 -35.31
C PHE A 10 14.93 -9.25 -35.56
N GLN A 11 16.23 -9.43 -35.79
CA GLN A 11 17.01 -8.37 -36.45
C GLN A 11 16.88 -8.58 -37.95
N PHE A 12 16.42 -7.53 -38.64
CA PHE A 12 16.27 -7.47 -40.09
C PHE A 12 17.24 -6.41 -40.61
N THR A 13 18.28 -6.85 -41.30
CA THR A 13 19.26 -5.97 -41.94
C THR A 13 19.29 -6.28 -43.43
N VAL A 14 18.85 -5.31 -44.25
CA VAL A 14 18.99 -5.36 -45.70
C VAL A 14 20.38 -4.87 -46.05
N SER A 15 21.21 -5.75 -46.59
CA SER A 15 22.47 -5.39 -47.24
C SER A 15 22.27 -5.41 -48.77
N PRO A 16 23.20 -4.84 -49.57
CA PRO A 16 23.16 -4.97 -51.03
C PRO A 16 23.23 -6.42 -51.54
N GLU A 17 23.62 -7.37 -50.68
CA GLU A 17 23.79 -8.79 -51.00
C GLU A 17 22.59 -9.66 -50.55
N GLY A 18 21.64 -9.10 -49.80
CA GLY A 18 20.42 -9.81 -49.40
C GLY A 18 19.83 -9.39 -48.04
N VAL A 19 18.94 -10.23 -47.53
CA VAL A 19 18.28 -10.05 -46.23
C VAL A 19 18.93 -10.97 -45.19
N ASP A 20 19.70 -10.41 -44.23
CA ASP A 20 20.14 -11.16 -43.05
C ASP A 20 19.05 -11.11 -41.96
N LEU A 21 18.69 -12.28 -41.44
CA LEU A 21 17.57 -12.53 -40.53
C LEU A 21 18.10 -13.22 -39.26
N ARG A 22 18.60 -12.43 -38.30
CA ARG A 22 19.15 -12.99 -37.05
C ARG A 22 18.06 -13.24 -36.02
N LEU A 23 17.67 -14.50 -35.88
CA LEU A 23 16.67 -15.02 -34.95
C LEU A 23 17.29 -15.39 -33.60
N SER A 24 17.15 -14.51 -32.61
CA SER A 24 17.58 -14.81 -31.23
C SER A 24 16.65 -15.83 -30.57
N HIS A 25 17.09 -17.09 -30.51
CA HIS A 25 16.36 -18.19 -29.88
C HIS A 25 16.05 -17.90 -28.39
N ALA A 26 16.94 -17.19 -27.70
CA ALA A 26 16.72 -16.74 -26.33
C ALA A 26 15.58 -15.70 -26.24
N ALA A 27 15.53 -14.73 -27.17
CA ALA A 27 14.45 -13.76 -27.24
C ALA A 27 13.11 -14.42 -27.59
N LEU A 28 13.07 -15.32 -28.57
CA LEU A 28 11.87 -16.09 -28.93
C LEU A 28 11.35 -16.91 -27.73
N LYS A 29 12.24 -17.59 -27.00
CA LYS A 29 11.89 -18.31 -25.76
C LYS A 29 11.31 -17.38 -24.70
N GLN A 30 11.84 -16.17 -24.52
CA GLN A 30 11.28 -15.18 -23.61
C GLN A 30 9.91 -14.64 -24.07
N VAL A 31 9.72 -14.40 -25.37
CA VAL A 31 8.42 -14.00 -25.95
C VAL A 31 7.37 -15.11 -25.74
N TYR A 32 7.71 -16.37 -26.03
CA TYR A 32 6.83 -17.52 -25.79
C TYR A 32 6.46 -17.66 -24.31
N LEU A 33 7.44 -17.61 -23.40
CA LEU A 33 7.21 -17.66 -21.96
C LEU A 33 6.42 -16.45 -21.45
N ALA A 34 6.56 -15.27 -22.06
CA ALA A 34 5.73 -14.10 -21.75
C ALA A 34 4.29 -14.27 -22.27
N GLY A 35 4.11 -14.86 -23.45
CA GLY A 35 2.80 -15.22 -24.02
C GLY A 35 2.05 -16.21 -23.14
N LEU A 36 2.68 -17.32 -22.75
CA LEU A 36 2.13 -18.30 -21.81
C LEU A 36 1.74 -17.66 -20.46
N ARG A 37 2.59 -16.79 -19.89
CA ARG A 37 2.29 -16.08 -18.64
C ARG A 37 1.12 -15.11 -18.80
N SER A 38 1.01 -14.41 -19.93
CA SER A 38 -0.10 -13.52 -20.26
C SER A 38 -1.42 -14.30 -20.36
N TRP A 39 -1.41 -15.43 -21.08
CA TRP A 39 -2.53 -16.37 -21.17
C TRP A 39 -2.94 -16.91 -19.79
N LYS A 40 -1.99 -17.40 -18.98
CA LYS A 40 -2.26 -17.85 -17.61
C LYS A 40 -2.89 -16.73 -16.77
N LYS A 41 -2.39 -15.49 -16.84
CA LYS A 41 -2.97 -14.31 -16.16
C LYS A 41 -4.37 -13.96 -16.67
N LYS A 42 -4.70 -14.22 -17.95
CA LYS A 42 -6.07 -14.07 -18.48
C LYS A 42 -7.00 -15.16 -17.94
N ILE A 43 -6.59 -16.43 -18.00
CA ILE A 43 -7.38 -17.58 -17.50
C ILE A 43 -7.64 -17.46 -15.99
N THR A 44 -6.65 -17.10 -15.19
CA THR A 44 -6.84 -16.88 -13.74
C THR A 44 -7.85 -15.77 -13.47
N ARG A 45 -7.79 -14.63 -14.18
CA ARG A 45 -8.78 -13.56 -14.02
C ARG A 45 -10.18 -13.97 -14.48
N LEU A 46 -10.32 -14.73 -15.56
CA LEU A 46 -11.63 -15.28 -15.98
C LEU A 46 -12.19 -16.21 -14.89
N ARG A 47 -11.37 -17.13 -14.37
CA ARG A 47 -11.76 -18.01 -13.26
C ARG A 47 -12.19 -17.21 -12.02
N ASN A 48 -11.41 -16.20 -11.63
CA ASN A 48 -11.72 -15.35 -10.48
C ASN A 48 -13.03 -14.58 -10.70
N SER A 49 -13.22 -14.01 -11.88
CA SER A 49 -14.46 -13.30 -12.27
C SER A 49 -15.68 -14.23 -12.27
N LEU A 50 -15.52 -15.50 -12.62
CA LEU A 50 -16.61 -16.50 -12.50
C LEU A 50 -16.87 -16.86 -11.04
N VAL A 51 -15.84 -17.12 -10.23
CA VAL A 51 -15.98 -17.49 -8.80
C VAL A 51 -16.61 -16.34 -7.98
N THR A 52 -16.14 -15.11 -8.16
CA THR A 52 -16.73 -13.91 -7.54
C THR A 52 -18.12 -13.62 -8.15
N GLY A 53 -18.25 -13.79 -9.46
CA GLY A 53 -19.48 -13.61 -10.24
C GLY A 53 -20.66 -14.50 -9.81
N VAL A 54 -20.43 -15.59 -9.09
CA VAL A 54 -21.48 -16.51 -8.57
C VAL A 54 -21.54 -16.61 -7.04
N PHE A 55 -20.69 -15.88 -6.33
CA PHE A 55 -20.67 -15.80 -4.87
C PHE A 55 -21.99 -15.20 -4.32
N PRO A 56 -22.61 -15.73 -3.24
CA PRO A 56 -22.05 -16.61 -2.20
C PRO A 56 -22.04 -18.11 -2.51
N ALA A 57 -22.62 -18.54 -3.64
CA ALA A 57 -22.52 -19.93 -4.07
C ALA A 57 -21.12 -20.24 -4.63
N SER A 58 -20.93 -21.48 -5.09
CA SER A 58 -19.67 -21.92 -5.71
C SER A 58 -19.90 -22.72 -6.98
N PRO A 59 -18.95 -22.74 -7.95
CA PRO A 59 -19.07 -23.61 -9.12
C PRO A 59 -19.27 -25.10 -8.79
N ALA A 60 -18.79 -25.56 -7.62
CA ALA A 60 -19.04 -26.91 -7.14
C ALA A 60 -20.53 -27.15 -6.77
N SER A 61 -21.23 -26.14 -6.26
CA SER A 61 -22.68 -26.25 -5.98
C SER A 61 -23.53 -26.38 -7.26
N TRP A 62 -23.08 -25.82 -8.39
CA TRP A 62 -23.71 -26.06 -9.68
C TRP A 62 -23.55 -27.52 -10.11
N LEU A 63 -22.34 -28.11 -9.96
CA LEU A 63 -22.12 -29.53 -10.27
C LEU A 63 -23.01 -30.46 -9.44
N VAL A 64 -23.20 -30.16 -8.14
CA VAL A 64 -24.10 -30.92 -7.26
C VAL A 64 -25.56 -30.79 -7.72
N MET A 65 -26.01 -29.59 -8.08
CA MET A 65 -27.37 -29.38 -8.58
C MET A 65 -27.61 -30.05 -9.94
N ALA A 66 -26.66 -29.94 -10.86
CA ALA A 66 -26.71 -30.60 -12.16
C ALA A 66 -26.74 -32.13 -12.01
N ALA A 67 -25.90 -32.70 -11.16
CA ALA A 67 -25.89 -34.14 -10.87
C ALA A 67 -27.21 -34.60 -10.23
N ALA A 68 -27.78 -33.82 -9.30
CA ALA A 68 -29.06 -34.14 -8.68
C ALA A 68 -30.21 -34.15 -9.70
N ILE A 69 -30.33 -33.11 -10.54
CA ILE A 69 -31.39 -33.03 -11.57
C ILE A 69 -31.24 -34.14 -12.62
N LEU A 70 -30.01 -34.43 -13.08
CA LEU A 70 -29.74 -35.54 -14.00
C LEU A 70 -30.05 -36.91 -13.37
N ALA A 71 -29.76 -37.10 -12.09
CA ALA A 71 -30.11 -38.33 -11.36
C ALA A 71 -31.63 -38.49 -11.22
N SER A 72 -32.35 -37.43 -10.85
CA SER A 72 -33.83 -37.45 -10.81
C SER A 72 -34.42 -37.82 -12.18
N GLN A 73 -33.92 -37.19 -13.25
CA GLN A 73 -34.34 -37.50 -14.62
C GLN A 73 -34.08 -38.96 -15.00
N ALA A 74 -32.91 -39.51 -14.66
CA ALA A 74 -32.58 -40.92 -14.87
C ALA A 74 -33.51 -41.87 -14.08
N SER A 75 -33.91 -41.47 -12.87
CA SER A 75 -34.92 -42.17 -12.04
C SER A 75 -36.38 -41.90 -12.46
N ARG A 76 -36.62 -41.19 -13.58
CA ARG A 76 -37.96 -40.78 -14.07
C ARG A 76 -38.77 -39.92 -13.09
N LEU A 77 -38.11 -39.30 -12.11
CA LEU A 77 -38.70 -38.29 -11.24
C LEU A 77 -38.43 -36.92 -11.86
N ASP A 78 -39.49 -36.17 -12.22
CA ASP A 78 -39.33 -34.81 -12.76
C ASP A 78 -39.58 -33.75 -11.67
N PRO A 79 -38.53 -33.23 -11.00
CA PRO A 79 -38.65 -32.15 -10.03
C PRO A 79 -39.00 -30.80 -10.68
N SER A 80 -38.99 -30.69 -12.01
CA SER A 80 -39.29 -29.45 -12.74
C SER A 80 -40.77 -29.27 -13.08
N MET A 81 -41.63 -30.26 -12.79
CA MET A 81 -43.05 -30.25 -13.14
C MET A 81 -43.28 -29.97 -14.65
N GLY A 82 -42.50 -30.61 -15.52
CA GLY A 82 -42.58 -30.50 -16.97
C GLY A 82 -41.75 -29.37 -17.59
N LEU A 83 -41.07 -28.51 -16.82
CA LEU A 83 -40.24 -27.42 -17.37
C LEU A 83 -39.07 -27.95 -18.22
N ILE A 84 -38.44 -29.07 -17.82
CA ILE A 84 -37.35 -29.70 -18.58
C ILE A 84 -37.84 -30.13 -19.97
N GLY A 85 -39.07 -30.62 -20.09
CA GLY A 85 -39.71 -30.94 -21.37
C GLY A 85 -39.88 -29.72 -22.26
N LYS A 86 -40.47 -28.64 -21.73
CA LYS A 86 -40.64 -27.37 -22.46
C LYS A 86 -39.33 -26.76 -22.93
N ILE A 87 -38.28 -26.84 -22.12
CA ILE A 87 -36.93 -26.37 -22.50
C ILE A 87 -36.36 -27.25 -23.63
N LYS A 88 -36.53 -28.58 -23.55
CA LYS A 88 -36.09 -29.53 -24.58
C LYS A 88 -36.77 -29.27 -25.94
N GLU A 89 -38.05 -28.91 -25.95
CA GLU A 89 -38.81 -28.59 -27.17
C GLU A 89 -38.23 -27.39 -27.93
N HIS A 90 -37.71 -26.40 -27.21
CA HIS A 90 -37.09 -25.20 -27.78
C HIS A 90 -35.61 -25.40 -28.19
N LEU A 91 -35.00 -26.55 -27.88
CA LEU A 91 -33.66 -26.90 -28.37
C LEU A 91 -33.75 -27.41 -29.82
N PRO A 92 -32.98 -26.83 -30.77
CA PRO A 92 -33.10 -27.16 -32.19
C PRO A 92 -32.84 -28.64 -32.43
N ALA A 93 -33.73 -29.27 -33.20
CA ALA A 93 -33.61 -30.65 -33.65
C ALA A 93 -32.50 -30.76 -34.72
N SER A 94 -31.25 -30.78 -34.28
CA SER A 94 -30.09 -31.04 -35.11
C SER A 94 -29.95 -32.54 -35.36
N ALA A 95 -29.61 -32.92 -36.60
CA ALA A 95 -29.29 -34.31 -36.98
C ALA A 95 -28.14 -34.94 -36.15
N TYR A 96 -27.36 -34.12 -35.44
CA TYR A 96 -26.25 -34.54 -34.59
C TYR A 96 -26.61 -34.72 -33.10
N LEU A 97 -27.85 -34.43 -32.68
CA LEU A 97 -28.29 -34.51 -31.27
C LEU A 97 -29.35 -35.60 -31.08
N SER A 98 -28.95 -36.70 -30.45
CA SER A 98 -29.88 -37.78 -30.08
C SER A 98 -30.90 -37.33 -29.02
N GLU A 99 -32.09 -37.95 -29.01
CA GLU A 99 -33.14 -37.67 -28.02
C GLU A 99 -32.69 -37.70 -26.54
N PRO A 100 -31.91 -38.68 -26.06
CA PRO A 100 -31.35 -38.62 -24.70
C PRO A 100 -30.36 -37.47 -24.49
N ALA A 101 -29.58 -37.08 -25.51
CA ALA A 101 -28.71 -35.91 -25.42
C ALA A 101 -29.51 -34.60 -25.33
N ARG A 102 -30.60 -34.45 -26.11
CA ARG A 102 -31.54 -33.31 -25.99
C ARG A 102 -32.17 -33.26 -24.60
N ALA A 103 -32.60 -34.39 -24.06
CA ALA A 103 -33.18 -34.48 -22.72
C ALA A 103 -32.18 -34.10 -21.62
N GLY A 104 -30.92 -34.55 -21.71
CA GLY A 104 -29.85 -34.17 -20.78
C GLY A 104 -29.46 -32.69 -20.88
N LEU A 105 -29.44 -32.12 -22.09
CA LEU A 105 -29.21 -30.68 -22.29
C LEU A 105 -30.33 -29.83 -21.69
N GLY A 106 -31.60 -30.23 -21.84
CA GLY A 106 -32.73 -29.57 -21.20
C GLY A 106 -32.65 -29.60 -19.67
N ALA A 107 -32.24 -30.74 -19.10
CA ALA A 107 -32.02 -30.89 -17.66
C ALA A 107 -30.84 -30.04 -17.14
N LEU A 108 -29.73 -29.98 -17.87
CA LEU A 108 -28.59 -29.11 -17.56
C LEU A 108 -28.95 -27.62 -17.65
N ALA A 109 -29.75 -27.22 -18.64
CA ALA A 109 -30.25 -25.86 -18.77
C ALA A 109 -31.17 -25.49 -17.58
N PHE A 110 -32.13 -26.36 -17.24
CA PHE A 110 -32.99 -26.18 -16.07
C PHE A 110 -32.19 -26.08 -14.76
N ALA A 111 -31.25 -27.01 -14.51
CA ALA A 111 -30.39 -26.98 -13.33
C ALA A 111 -29.55 -25.68 -13.26
N THR A 112 -29.10 -25.17 -14.41
CA THR A 112 -28.35 -23.90 -14.47
C THR A 112 -29.24 -22.71 -14.16
N LEU A 113 -30.46 -22.64 -14.70
CA LEU A 113 -31.43 -21.58 -14.39
C LEU A 113 -31.84 -21.60 -12.91
N LEU A 114 -32.14 -22.77 -12.36
CA LEU A 114 -32.45 -22.96 -10.94
C LEU A 114 -31.30 -22.53 -10.04
N TRP A 115 -30.06 -22.90 -10.40
CA TRP A 115 -28.86 -22.51 -9.66
C TRP A 115 -28.60 -21.00 -9.71
N LEU A 116 -28.75 -20.37 -10.88
CA LEU A 116 -28.64 -18.91 -11.02
C LEU A 116 -29.73 -18.19 -10.21
N GLY A 117 -30.95 -18.71 -10.19
CA GLY A 117 -32.03 -18.24 -9.32
C GLY A 117 -31.63 -18.30 -7.84
N LEU A 118 -31.08 -19.43 -7.38
CA LEU A 118 -30.57 -19.57 -6.01
C LEU A 118 -29.45 -18.56 -5.71
N VAL A 119 -28.51 -18.33 -6.63
CA VAL A 119 -27.44 -17.31 -6.49
C VAL A 119 -28.03 -15.91 -6.31
N VAL A 120 -29.01 -15.53 -7.14
CA VAL A 120 -29.68 -14.22 -7.05
C VAL A 120 -30.44 -14.09 -5.72
N THR A 121 -31.16 -15.12 -5.29
CA THR A 121 -31.87 -15.14 -4.00
C THR A 121 -30.90 -15.03 -2.81
N MET A 122 -29.80 -15.78 -2.80
CA MET A 122 -28.78 -15.69 -1.75
C MET A 122 -28.12 -14.30 -1.70
N ARG A 123 -27.91 -13.65 -2.85
CA ARG A 123 -27.43 -12.27 -2.92
C ARG A 123 -28.44 -11.27 -2.38
N GLY A 124 -29.72 -11.43 -2.73
CA GLY A 124 -30.81 -10.61 -2.21
C GLY A 124 -30.91 -10.71 -0.68
N ALA A 125 -30.89 -11.94 -0.15
CA ALA A 125 -30.89 -12.21 1.29
C ALA A 125 -29.67 -11.61 2.00
N LEU A 126 -28.45 -11.83 1.48
CA LEU A 126 -27.24 -11.25 2.06
C LEU A 126 -27.26 -9.72 2.01
N ARG A 127 -27.72 -9.11 0.91
CA ARG A 127 -27.85 -7.65 0.80
C ARG A 127 -28.85 -7.12 1.83
N ALA A 128 -30.02 -7.76 1.96
CA ALA A 128 -31.03 -7.36 2.94
C ALA A 128 -30.51 -7.46 4.38
N LEU A 129 -29.77 -8.51 4.71
CA LEU A 129 -29.10 -8.63 6.01
C LEU A 129 -28.08 -7.50 6.22
N LEU A 130 -27.29 -7.15 5.20
CA LEU A 130 -26.29 -6.07 5.29
C LEU A 130 -26.91 -4.66 5.30
N CYS A 131 -28.21 -4.49 5.02
CA CYS A 131 -28.92 -3.24 5.23
C CYS A 131 -29.29 -2.97 6.70
N TYR A 132 -29.11 -3.93 7.62
CA TYR A 132 -29.33 -3.71 9.04
C TYR A 132 -28.17 -2.94 9.66
N HIS A 133 -28.49 -1.81 10.28
CA HIS A 133 -27.52 -0.86 10.85
C HIS A 133 -27.60 -0.73 12.37
N GLY A 134 -28.65 -1.25 13.04
CA GLY A 134 -28.87 -1.07 14.47
C GLY A 134 -27.78 -1.67 15.38
N TRP A 135 -26.95 -2.58 14.85
CA TRP A 135 -25.76 -3.08 15.54
C TRP A 135 -24.69 -2.00 15.81
N MET A 136 -24.73 -0.86 15.09
CA MET A 136 -23.79 0.26 15.30
C MET A 136 -24.18 1.12 16.51
N ASP A 137 -25.46 1.12 16.87
CA ASP A 137 -26.02 1.90 17.96
C ASP A 137 -26.02 1.13 19.30
N GLU A 138 -25.63 -0.17 19.28
CA GLU A 138 -25.47 -0.98 20.49
C GLU A 138 -24.21 -0.58 21.30
N GLU A 139 -24.35 -0.61 22.63
CA GLU A 139 -23.25 -0.33 23.56
C GLU A 139 -22.15 -1.39 23.47
N HIS A 140 -20.89 -0.96 23.57
CA HIS A 140 -19.75 -1.87 23.45
C HIS A 140 -19.70 -2.84 24.64
N GLY A 141 -19.73 -4.14 24.35
CA GLY A 141 -19.79 -5.22 25.35
C GLY A 141 -21.18 -5.87 25.48
N HIS A 142 -22.25 -5.11 25.24
CA HIS A 142 -23.63 -5.60 25.32
C HIS A 142 -24.22 -5.81 23.92
N THR A 143 -24.09 -7.03 23.40
CA THR A 143 -24.73 -7.42 22.12
C THR A 143 -26.10 -8.02 22.34
N SER A 144 -27.13 -7.46 21.70
CA SER A 144 -28.52 -7.94 21.85
C SER A 144 -28.70 -9.35 21.27
N HIS A 145 -29.72 -10.09 21.74
CA HIS A 145 -30.06 -11.40 21.15
C HIS A 145 -30.48 -11.28 19.68
N ALA A 146 -31.13 -10.18 19.30
CA ALA A 146 -31.47 -9.88 17.92
C ALA A 146 -30.22 -9.70 17.04
N THR A 147 -29.25 -8.88 17.48
CA THR A 147 -27.98 -8.69 16.75
C THR A 147 -27.13 -9.96 16.72
N LYS A 148 -27.12 -10.77 17.79
CA LYS A 148 -26.49 -12.11 17.78
C LYS A 148 -27.11 -13.05 16.75
N PHE A 149 -28.44 -13.12 16.68
CA PHE A 149 -29.16 -13.93 15.69
C PHE A 149 -28.91 -13.44 14.26
N TRP A 150 -28.98 -12.13 14.04
CA TRP A 150 -28.65 -11.51 12.76
C TRP A 150 -27.20 -11.76 12.33
N LEU A 151 -26.22 -11.65 13.23
CA LEU A 151 -24.81 -11.99 12.95
C LEU A 151 -24.65 -13.48 12.57
N ALA A 152 -25.43 -14.38 13.17
CA ALA A 152 -25.45 -15.79 12.78
C ALA A 152 -26.02 -15.98 11.36
N LEU A 153 -27.11 -15.29 11.02
CA LEU A 153 -27.65 -15.28 9.64
C LEU A 153 -26.64 -14.72 8.64
N VAL A 154 -26.00 -13.58 8.93
CA VAL A 154 -24.93 -13.02 8.08
C VAL A 154 -23.84 -14.05 7.85
N LYS A 155 -23.36 -14.76 8.89
CA LYS A 155 -22.34 -15.82 8.74
C LYS A 155 -22.79 -17.00 7.88
N ILE A 156 -24.07 -17.37 7.90
CA ILE A 156 -24.63 -18.43 7.05
C ILE A 156 -24.67 -17.99 5.58
N PHE A 157 -25.18 -16.79 5.30
CA PHE A 157 -25.34 -16.26 3.94
C PHE A 157 -24.06 -15.69 3.33
N ALA A 158 -23.06 -15.32 4.14
CA ALA A 158 -21.78 -14.76 3.69
C ALA A 158 -20.87 -15.76 2.95
N GLY A 159 -21.26 -17.03 2.81
CA GLY A 159 -20.51 -18.03 2.05
C GLY A 159 -19.21 -18.50 2.70
N ARG A 160 -18.49 -19.42 2.04
CA ARG A 160 -17.23 -20.01 2.54
C ARG A 160 -16.07 -19.63 1.63
N ARG A 161 -14.97 -19.15 2.24
CA ARG A 161 -13.71 -18.75 1.57
C ARG A 161 -13.90 -17.63 0.51
N PRO A 162 -14.28 -16.40 0.91
CA PRO A 162 -14.38 -15.27 -0.03
C PRO A 162 -13.01 -14.89 -0.62
N MET A 163 -13.03 -14.48 -1.88
CA MET A 163 -11.94 -13.76 -2.56
C MET A 163 -12.13 -12.25 -2.39
N LEU A 164 -11.11 -11.44 -2.70
CA LEU A 164 -11.12 -9.98 -2.45
C LEU A 164 -12.41 -9.27 -2.89
N TYR A 165 -12.93 -9.60 -4.08
CA TYR A 165 -14.12 -8.97 -4.65
C TYR A 165 -15.41 -9.78 -4.50
N SER A 166 -15.41 -10.91 -3.77
CA SER A 166 -16.56 -11.81 -3.63
C SER A 166 -17.85 -11.12 -3.16
N TYR A 167 -17.74 -10.16 -2.24
CA TYR A 167 -18.92 -9.47 -1.68
C TYR A 167 -19.44 -8.31 -2.54
N GLN A 168 -18.70 -7.82 -3.55
CA GLN A 168 -19.04 -6.58 -4.25
C GLN A 168 -20.46 -6.57 -4.87
N ALA A 169 -20.93 -7.72 -5.36
CA ALA A 169 -22.28 -7.86 -5.90
C ALA A 169 -23.38 -7.91 -4.82
N SER A 170 -23.03 -8.33 -3.59
CA SER A 170 -23.95 -8.51 -2.46
C SER A 170 -24.01 -7.32 -1.51
N LEU A 171 -23.08 -6.36 -1.61
CA LEU A 171 -23.11 -5.15 -0.79
C LEU A 171 -24.41 -4.35 -1.01
N PRO A 172 -24.92 -3.68 0.03
CA PRO A 172 -26.02 -2.73 -0.10
C PRO A 172 -25.53 -1.47 -0.84
N ARG A 173 -26.47 -0.76 -1.48
CA ARG A 173 -26.19 0.59 -2.00
C ARG A 173 -26.13 1.57 -0.83
N LEU A 174 -25.32 2.62 -0.97
CA LEU A 174 -25.31 3.71 0.00
C LEU A 174 -26.71 4.35 0.04
N PRO A 175 -27.38 4.43 1.19
CA PRO A 175 -28.71 5.03 1.28
C PRO A 175 -28.64 6.55 1.06
N VAL A 176 -29.71 7.11 0.50
CA VAL A 176 -29.93 8.56 0.44
C VAL A 176 -30.72 8.96 1.69
N PRO A 177 -30.15 9.72 2.64
CA PRO A 177 -30.85 10.12 3.85
C PRO A 177 -32.06 11.02 3.51
N PRO A 178 -33.13 11.04 4.34
CA PRO A 178 -34.20 12.02 4.20
C PRO A 178 -33.66 13.46 4.33
N ILE A 179 -34.25 14.38 3.57
CA ILE A 179 -33.85 15.79 3.60
C ILE A 179 -34.06 16.41 4.99
N ARG A 180 -35.19 16.10 5.64
CA ARG A 180 -35.52 16.56 7.00
C ARG A 180 -34.44 16.18 8.01
N ASP A 181 -34.07 14.89 8.05
CA ASP A 181 -33.02 14.36 8.94
C ASP A 181 -31.67 15.03 8.66
N THR A 182 -31.38 15.29 7.38
CA THR A 182 -30.14 15.95 6.94
C THR A 182 -30.11 17.41 7.38
N VAL A 183 -31.23 18.14 7.24
CA VAL A 183 -31.39 19.54 7.68
C VAL A 183 -31.33 19.63 9.21
N GLN A 184 -31.98 18.72 9.93
CA GLN A 184 -31.92 18.66 11.39
C GLN A 184 -30.47 18.44 11.88
N ARG A 185 -29.79 17.40 11.39
CA ARG A 185 -28.39 17.11 11.76
C ARG A 185 -27.43 18.23 11.37
N TYR A 186 -27.68 18.90 10.23
CA TYR A 186 -26.95 20.10 9.84
C TYR A 186 -27.12 21.20 10.90
N LEU A 187 -28.34 21.53 11.31
CA LEU A 187 -28.61 22.56 12.31
C LEU A 187 -28.01 22.20 13.68
N GLU A 188 -28.13 20.95 14.12
CA GLU A 188 -27.46 20.43 15.32
C GLU A 188 -25.93 20.61 15.24
N SER A 189 -25.33 20.34 14.08
CA SER A 189 -23.87 20.45 13.88
C SER A 189 -23.34 21.88 13.83
N VAL A 190 -24.12 22.85 13.32
CA VAL A 190 -23.71 24.26 13.26
C VAL A 190 -24.14 25.07 14.48
N ARG A 191 -25.08 24.58 15.31
CA ARG A 191 -25.52 25.27 16.52
C ARG A 191 -24.38 25.69 17.45
N PRO A 192 -23.37 24.84 17.80
CA PRO A 192 -22.25 25.26 18.64
C PRO A 192 -21.21 26.15 17.93
N LEU A 193 -21.38 26.42 16.62
CA LEU A 193 -20.45 27.22 15.81
C LEU A 193 -20.97 28.62 15.49
N LEU A 194 -22.25 28.91 15.77
CA LEU A 194 -22.95 30.12 15.36
C LEU A 194 -23.56 30.85 16.55
N SER A 195 -23.48 32.19 16.54
CA SER A 195 -24.28 33.05 17.42
C SER A 195 -25.77 32.88 17.15
N ASP A 196 -26.62 33.27 18.10
CA ASP A 196 -28.08 33.09 17.98
C ASP A 196 -28.67 33.75 16.73
N SER A 197 -28.24 34.97 16.38
CA SER A 197 -28.68 35.67 15.17
C SER A 197 -28.26 34.95 13.89
N HIS A 198 -27.02 34.44 13.82
CA HIS A 198 -26.55 33.66 12.67
C HIS A 198 -27.21 32.29 12.59
N PHE A 199 -27.47 31.65 13.74
CA PHE A 199 -28.18 30.37 13.81
C PHE A 199 -29.65 30.52 13.38
N GLN A 200 -30.36 31.56 13.82
CA GLN A 200 -31.72 31.87 13.38
C GLN A 200 -31.78 32.06 11.85
N ARG A 201 -30.83 32.81 11.28
CA ARG A 201 -30.72 32.98 9.82
C ARG A 201 -30.44 31.65 9.09
N ALA A 202 -29.50 30.84 9.59
CA ALA A 202 -29.19 29.53 9.02
C ALA A 202 -30.39 28.56 9.10
N ALA A 203 -31.11 28.56 10.22
CA ALA A 203 -32.32 27.76 10.43
C ALA A 203 -33.47 28.20 9.50
N ALA A 204 -33.65 29.50 9.27
CA ALA A 204 -34.64 30.01 8.32
C ALA A 204 -34.32 29.54 6.89
N LEU A 205 -33.07 29.71 6.44
CA LEU A 205 -32.61 29.27 5.11
C LEU A 205 -32.70 27.74 4.93
N ALA A 206 -32.33 26.97 5.95
CA ALA A 206 -32.38 25.51 5.89
C ALA A 206 -33.83 24.97 5.84
N ARG A 207 -34.76 25.61 6.56
CA ARG A 207 -36.20 25.28 6.51
C ARG A 207 -36.85 25.71 5.20
N ASP A 208 -36.43 26.83 4.61
CA ASP A 208 -36.86 27.21 3.27
C ASP A 208 -36.39 26.18 2.24
N PHE A 209 -35.09 25.83 2.25
CA PHE A 209 -34.53 24.78 1.39
C PHE A 209 -35.26 23.44 1.54
N GLU A 210 -35.58 23.01 2.77
CA GLU A 210 -36.34 21.78 3.04
C GLU A 210 -37.73 21.78 2.37
N ARG A 211 -38.36 22.96 2.23
CA ARG A 211 -39.71 23.13 1.67
C ARG A 211 -39.72 23.42 0.17
N SER A 212 -38.71 24.11 -0.37
CA SER A 212 -38.69 24.65 -1.72
C SER A 212 -37.87 23.81 -2.70
N LEU A 213 -36.57 24.07 -2.80
CA LEU A 213 -35.66 23.45 -3.77
C LEU A 213 -35.25 22.01 -3.38
N GLY A 214 -35.13 21.77 -2.09
CA GLY A 214 -34.62 20.52 -1.51
C GLY A 214 -35.34 19.25 -1.97
N PRO A 215 -36.69 19.17 -1.92
CA PRO A 215 -37.43 18.00 -2.38
C PRO A 215 -37.16 17.66 -3.86
N ARG A 216 -36.96 18.67 -4.71
CA ARG A 216 -36.64 18.46 -6.14
C ARG A 216 -35.22 17.90 -6.32
N LEU A 217 -34.24 18.40 -5.55
CA LEU A 217 -32.89 17.86 -5.55
C LEU A 217 -32.82 16.45 -4.96
N GLN A 218 -33.56 16.19 -3.89
CA GLN A 218 -33.71 14.87 -3.27
C GLN A 218 -34.26 13.84 -4.28
N TRP A 219 -35.23 14.23 -5.10
CA TRP A 219 -35.77 13.37 -6.17
C TRP A 219 -34.70 12.99 -7.21
N TYR A 220 -33.94 13.97 -7.74
CA TYR A 220 -32.82 13.68 -8.66
C TYR A 220 -31.75 12.79 -8.02
N LEU A 221 -31.45 13.00 -6.73
CA LEU A 221 -30.48 12.20 -5.98
C LEU A 221 -30.95 10.76 -5.76
N THR A 222 -32.24 10.58 -5.47
CA THR A 222 -32.89 9.27 -5.32
C THR A 222 -32.85 8.53 -6.66
N LEU A 223 -33.18 9.21 -7.76
CA LEU A 223 -33.07 8.64 -9.10
C LEU A 223 -31.62 8.21 -9.40
N LYS A 224 -30.61 9.05 -9.12
CA LYS A 224 -29.19 8.67 -9.26
C LYS A 224 -28.84 7.40 -8.45
N SER A 225 -29.36 7.26 -7.24
CA SER A 225 -29.13 6.07 -6.39
C SER A 225 -29.72 4.76 -6.95
N TRP A 226 -30.65 4.85 -7.91
CA TRP A 226 -31.23 3.67 -8.57
C TRP A 226 -30.33 3.11 -9.68
N TRP A 227 -29.55 3.96 -10.34
CA TRP A 227 -28.69 3.59 -11.46
C TRP A 227 -27.20 3.48 -11.08
N ALA A 228 -26.74 4.26 -10.11
CA ALA A 228 -25.37 4.21 -9.62
C ALA A 228 -25.15 3.05 -8.61
N THR A 229 -23.95 2.48 -8.59
CA THR A 229 -23.52 1.52 -7.55
C THR A 229 -23.38 2.21 -6.19
N ASN A 230 -22.85 3.44 -6.20
CA ASN A 230 -22.85 4.39 -5.10
C ASN A 230 -23.10 5.78 -5.72
N TYR A 231 -24.07 6.54 -5.20
CA TYR A 231 -24.45 7.83 -5.78
C TYR A 231 -23.45 8.96 -5.49
N VAL A 232 -22.50 8.76 -4.57
CA VAL A 232 -21.53 9.77 -4.11
C VAL A 232 -20.14 9.57 -4.73
N SER A 233 -19.72 8.33 -5.01
CA SER A 233 -18.30 8.03 -5.27
C SER A 233 -17.68 8.75 -6.46
N ASP A 234 -18.43 8.90 -7.56
CA ASP A 234 -18.01 9.65 -8.75
C ASP A 234 -17.84 11.14 -8.45
N TRP A 235 -18.84 11.75 -7.80
CA TRP A 235 -18.79 13.15 -7.40
C TRP A 235 -17.74 13.42 -6.31
N TRP A 236 -17.48 12.48 -5.41
CA TRP A 236 -16.44 12.59 -4.39
C TRP A 236 -15.04 12.59 -4.99
N GLU A 237 -14.77 11.62 -5.88
CA GLU A 237 -13.51 11.56 -6.63
C GLU A 237 -13.32 12.84 -7.48
N GLU A 238 -14.34 13.25 -8.23
CA GLU A 238 -14.25 14.39 -9.13
C GLU A 238 -14.18 15.75 -8.41
N TYR A 239 -15.18 16.10 -7.59
CA TYR A 239 -15.33 17.46 -7.06
C TYR A 239 -14.49 17.72 -5.80
N VAL A 240 -14.28 16.72 -4.93
CA VAL A 240 -13.48 16.92 -3.70
C VAL A 240 -11.99 16.85 -4.01
N TYR A 241 -11.57 15.91 -4.86
CA TYR A 241 -10.15 15.70 -5.16
C TYR A 241 -9.72 16.21 -6.53
N LEU A 242 -10.28 15.70 -7.63
CA LEU A 242 -9.70 15.90 -8.96
C LEU A 242 -9.86 17.34 -9.49
N ARG A 243 -10.97 18.03 -9.19
CA ARG A 243 -11.19 19.44 -9.53
C ARG A 243 -10.49 20.42 -8.59
N SER A 244 -10.06 20.00 -7.40
CA SER A 244 -9.27 20.86 -6.51
C SER A 244 -7.96 21.28 -7.19
N ARG A 245 -7.74 22.60 -7.31
CA ARG A 245 -6.57 23.20 -8.00
C ARG A 245 -5.38 23.45 -7.08
N GLY A 246 -5.55 23.25 -5.76
CA GLY A 246 -4.53 23.48 -4.75
C GLY A 246 -3.40 22.42 -4.75
N PRO A 247 -2.24 22.74 -4.14
CA PRO A 247 -1.13 21.78 -3.97
C PRO A 247 -1.54 20.48 -3.25
N LEU A 248 -1.17 19.32 -3.81
CA LEU A 248 -1.53 18.01 -3.22
C LEU A 248 -0.77 17.72 -1.93
N MET A 249 0.54 17.95 -1.95
CA MET A 249 1.55 17.61 -0.92
C MET A 249 1.11 17.83 0.54
N VAL A 250 0.34 18.90 0.82
CA VAL A 250 -0.02 19.31 2.18
C VAL A 250 -1.55 19.42 2.40
N ASN A 251 -2.33 19.49 1.32
CA ASN A 251 -3.78 19.70 1.38
C ASN A 251 -4.59 18.43 1.03
N SER A 252 -3.95 17.41 0.46
CA SER A 252 -4.60 16.15 0.07
C SER A 252 -3.80 14.93 0.50
N ASN A 253 -2.49 14.88 0.21
CA ASN A 253 -1.67 13.70 0.51
C ASN A 253 -1.54 13.46 2.02
N TYR A 254 -1.46 12.19 2.40
CA TYR A 254 -1.23 11.73 3.77
C TYR A 254 0.00 10.83 3.84
N TYR A 255 0.39 10.45 5.06
CA TYR A 255 1.62 9.67 5.30
C TYR A 255 1.43 8.52 6.29
N ALA A 256 2.33 7.54 6.23
CA ALA A 256 2.44 6.44 7.18
C ALA A 256 3.90 6.25 7.64
N MET A 257 4.12 5.90 8.91
CA MET A 257 5.44 5.76 9.54
C MET A 257 5.84 4.29 9.78
N ASP A 258 7.15 3.99 9.78
CA ASP A 258 7.71 2.73 10.30
C ASP A 258 7.33 2.47 11.76
N PHE A 259 7.69 1.28 12.26
CA PHE A 259 7.82 1.01 13.68
C PHE A 259 8.62 2.12 14.39
N LEU A 260 8.05 2.66 15.46
CA LEU A 260 8.65 3.75 16.23
C LEU A 260 9.98 3.34 16.88
N TYR A 261 10.00 2.20 17.56
CA TYR A 261 11.13 1.76 18.42
C TYR A 261 12.04 0.70 17.79
N VAL A 262 11.64 0.10 16.67
CA VAL A 262 12.39 -0.99 16.03
C VAL A 262 12.92 -0.49 14.69
N THR A 263 14.20 -0.74 14.41
CA THR A 263 14.81 -0.55 13.09
C THR A 263 15.46 -1.88 12.70
N PRO A 264 14.81 -2.72 11.88
CA PRO A 264 15.25 -4.09 11.61
C PRO A 264 16.64 -4.21 10.97
N THR A 265 17.07 -3.21 10.22
CA THR A 265 18.46 -3.04 9.75
C THR A 265 18.76 -1.54 9.61
N PRO A 266 19.97 -1.07 9.95
CA PRO A 266 20.39 0.31 9.67
C PRO A 266 20.73 0.51 8.17
N LEU A 267 20.89 -0.56 7.39
CA LEU A 267 21.37 -0.51 6.01
C LEU A 267 20.23 -0.12 5.05
N GLN A 268 20.23 1.13 4.57
CA GLN A 268 19.23 1.68 3.66
C GLN A 268 18.91 0.78 2.46
N ALA A 269 19.92 0.28 1.74
CA ALA A 269 19.71 -0.58 0.58
C ALA A 269 19.06 -1.93 0.94
N ALA A 270 19.42 -2.53 2.08
CA ALA A 270 18.82 -3.79 2.53
C ALA A 270 17.37 -3.58 2.99
N ARG A 271 17.12 -2.48 3.72
CA ARG A 271 15.77 -2.06 4.09
C ARG A 271 14.89 -1.89 2.85
N ALA A 272 15.37 -1.17 1.84
CA ALA A 272 14.68 -0.98 0.57
C ALA A 272 14.44 -2.32 -0.15
N GLY A 273 15.44 -3.21 -0.17
CA GLY A 273 15.36 -4.54 -0.80
C GLY A 273 14.22 -5.41 -0.25
N ASN A 274 14.16 -5.59 1.09
CA ASN A 274 13.09 -6.34 1.74
C ASN A 274 11.72 -5.68 1.58
N VAL A 275 11.61 -4.38 1.83
CA VAL A 275 10.33 -3.66 1.85
C VAL A 275 9.71 -3.61 0.44
N VAL A 276 10.52 -3.35 -0.59
CA VAL A 276 10.07 -3.40 -1.99
C VAL A 276 9.66 -4.83 -2.35
N HIS A 277 10.39 -5.87 -1.92
CA HIS A 277 9.96 -7.24 -2.15
C HIS A 277 8.61 -7.56 -1.47
N ALA A 278 8.41 -7.14 -0.21
CA ALA A 278 7.15 -7.33 0.52
C ALA A 278 5.96 -6.62 -0.15
N LEU A 279 6.13 -5.37 -0.61
CA LEU A 279 5.13 -4.65 -1.41
C LEU A 279 4.76 -5.42 -2.71
N LEU A 280 5.74 -6.08 -3.34
CA LEU A 280 5.52 -6.86 -4.56
C LEU A 280 4.85 -8.23 -4.29
N LEU A 281 5.07 -8.82 -3.12
CA LEU A 281 4.31 -9.98 -2.66
C LEU A 281 2.84 -9.60 -2.41
N TYR A 282 2.57 -8.48 -1.75
CA TYR A 282 1.22 -7.95 -1.60
C TYR A 282 0.56 -7.67 -2.95
N ARG A 283 1.26 -6.97 -3.85
CA ARG A 283 0.82 -6.71 -5.23
C ARG A 283 0.51 -8.02 -5.99
N ARG A 284 1.22 -9.11 -5.73
CA ARG A 284 0.93 -10.43 -6.31
C ARG A 284 -0.38 -11.02 -5.76
N LEU A 285 -0.62 -10.94 -4.45
CA LEU A 285 -1.87 -11.38 -3.83
C LEU A 285 -3.06 -10.56 -4.36
N LEU A 286 -2.92 -9.24 -4.46
CA LEU A 286 -3.91 -8.32 -5.03
C LEU A 286 -4.26 -8.70 -6.48
N ASN A 287 -3.26 -8.86 -7.35
CA ASN A 287 -3.44 -9.24 -8.76
C ASN A 287 -4.08 -10.62 -8.96
N ARG A 288 -4.14 -11.45 -7.91
CA ARG A 288 -4.79 -12.77 -7.91
C ARG A 288 -6.09 -12.80 -7.11
N GLU A 289 -6.47 -11.68 -6.49
CA GLU A 289 -7.64 -11.55 -5.61
C GLU A 289 -7.58 -12.48 -4.38
N GLU A 290 -6.36 -12.87 -3.99
CA GLU A 290 -6.04 -13.76 -2.87
C GLU A 290 -6.00 -13.02 -1.51
N ILE A 291 -6.06 -11.69 -1.52
CA ILE A 291 -6.26 -10.88 -0.32
C ILE A 291 -7.69 -11.12 0.21
N LYS A 292 -7.82 -11.40 1.50
CA LYS A 292 -9.14 -11.56 2.13
C LYS A 292 -9.84 -10.20 2.17
N PRO A 293 -11.16 -10.11 1.90
CA PRO A 293 -11.92 -8.88 2.13
C PRO A 293 -11.74 -8.37 3.57
N LEU A 294 -11.73 -7.05 3.73
CA LEU A 294 -11.74 -6.43 5.04
C LEU A 294 -13.12 -6.68 5.70
N MET A 295 -13.13 -7.18 6.93
CA MET A 295 -14.36 -7.55 7.65
C MET A 295 -14.44 -6.81 8.99
N ILE A 296 -15.48 -5.99 9.22
CA ILE A 296 -15.78 -5.45 10.55
C ILE A 296 -16.21 -6.63 11.45
N GLN A 297 -15.63 -6.71 12.65
CA GLN A 297 -15.84 -7.79 13.63
C GLN A 297 -15.73 -9.21 13.03
N GLY A 298 -14.88 -9.37 12.00
CA GLY A 298 -14.71 -10.63 11.28
C GLY A 298 -15.95 -11.15 10.53
N THR A 299 -17.04 -10.37 10.45
CA THR A 299 -18.36 -10.84 10.01
C THR A 299 -18.97 -9.96 8.91
N LEU A 300 -18.78 -8.64 8.97
CA LEU A 300 -19.41 -7.69 8.03
C LEU A 300 -18.42 -7.25 6.94
N PRO A 301 -18.65 -7.58 5.66
CA PRO A 301 -17.71 -7.25 4.58
C PRO A 301 -17.74 -5.77 4.21
N MET A 302 -16.55 -5.21 3.99
CA MET A 302 -16.36 -3.86 3.46
C MET A 302 -16.19 -3.88 1.93
N CYS A 303 -16.34 -2.71 1.30
CA CYS A 303 -16.08 -2.53 -0.12
C CYS A 303 -14.58 -2.65 -0.43
N SER A 304 -14.22 -3.52 -1.37
CA SER A 304 -12.84 -3.76 -1.81
C SER A 304 -12.44 -2.94 -3.05
N ALA A 305 -13.34 -2.16 -3.66
CA ALA A 305 -13.12 -1.55 -4.99
C ALA A 305 -11.84 -0.69 -5.09
N GLN A 306 -11.49 0.05 -4.03
CA GLN A 306 -10.31 0.91 -3.98
C GLN A 306 -8.98 0.15 -4.10
N TYR A 307 -8.94 -1.15 -3.75
CA TYR A 307 -7.71 -1.95 -3.78
C TYR A 307 -7.11 -2.07 -5.19
N GLU A 308 -7.92 -2.05 -6.26
CA GLU A 308 -7.44 -2.16 -7.65
C GLU A 308 -6.41 -1.06 -7.99
N ARG A 309 -6.66 0.16 -7.51
CA ARG A 309 -5.90 1.36 -7.89
C ARG A 309 -4.63 1.58 -7.03
N MET A 310 -4.33 0.71 -6.08
CA MET A 310 -3.19 0.86 -5.16
C MET A 310 -1.82 0.91 -5.86
N PHE A 311 -1.63 0.08 -6.90
CA PHE A 311 -0.39 0.03 -7.67
C PHE A 311 -0.61 0.46 -9.12
N ASN A 312 0.46 0.88 -9.77
CA ASN A 312 0.49 1.28 -11.18
C ASN A 312 -0.41 2.48 -11.49
N THR A 313 -0.77 3.27 -10.48
CA THR A 313 -1.65 4.42 -10.59
C THR A 313 -0.86 5.69 -10.39
N THR A 314 -1.22 6.71 -11.16
CA THR A 314 -0.74 8.08 -10.98
C THR A 314 -1.88 9.02 -11.29
N ARG A 315 -1.99 10.10 -10.52
CA ARG A 315 -2.81 11.25 -10.85
C ARG A 315 -2.07 12.09 -11.87
N VAL A 316 -2.73 12.47 -12.96
CA VAL A 316 -2.16 13.30 -14.02
C VAL A 316 -2.83 14.67 -13.96
N PRO A 317 -2.06 15.76 -13.87
CA PRO A 317 -2.62 17.11 -13.78
C PRO A 317 -3.35 17.49 -15.06
N GLY A 318 -4.53 18.09 -14.91
CA GLY A 318 -5.23 18.80 -15.99
C GLY A 318 -5.43 20.27 -15.62
N VAL A 319 -5.88 21.08 -16.57
CA VAL A 319 -6.10 22.53 -16.34
C VAL A 319 -7.26 22.73 -15.35
N GLU A 320 -8.44 22.22 -15.69
CA GLU A 320 -9.66 22.33 -14.87
C GLU A 320 -9.82 21.16 -13.89
N ALA A 321 -9.57 19.93 -14.35
CA ALA A 321 -9.70 18.71 -13.57
C ALA A 321 -8.53 17.76 -13.86
N ASP A 322 -8.04 17.10 -12.82
CA ASP A 322 -7.03 16.05 -12.93
C ASP A 322 -7.68 14.71 -13.33
N SER A 323 -6.86 13.72 -13.68
CA SER A 323 -7.33 12.37 -14.02
C SER A 323 -6.50 11.29 -13.32
N LEU A 324 -7.16 10.22 -12.83
CA LEU A 324 -6.47 9.03 -12.34
C LEU A 324 -6.15 8.08 -13.51
N GLN A 325 -4.86 7.86 -13.76
CA GLN A 325 -4.40 6.88 -14.74
C GLN A 325 -3.91 5.60 -14.04
N HIS A 326 -4.73 4.56 -14.07
CA HIS A 326 -4.36 3.21 -13.62
C HIS A 326 -3.86 2.34 -14.80
N ARG A 327 -2.74 1.63 -14.61
CA ARG A 327 -2.18 0.72 -15.62
C ARG A 327 -2.27 -0.75 -15.17
N ARG A 328 -2.76 -1.63 -16.04
CA ARG A 328 -3.02 -3.07 -15.72
C ARG A 328 -1.78 -3.92 -15.44
N ASP A 329 -0.60 -3.49 -15.88
CA ASP A 329 0.65 -4.19 -15.63
C ASP A 329 1.82 -3.20 -15.67
N SER A 330 2.72 -3.31 -14.69
CA SER A 330 3.95 -2.53 -14.60
C SER A 330 5.08 -3.41 -14.09
N ARG A 331 6.25 -3.29 -14.71
CA ARG A 331 7.40 -4.19 -14.50
C ARG A 331 8.62 -3.49 -13.89
N HIS A 332 8.49 -2.23 -13.51
CA HIS A 332 9.55 -1.45 -12.87
C HIS A 332 8.98 -0.59 -11.73
N VAL A 333 9.85 -0.15 -10.82
CA VAL A 333 9.62 1.02 -9.97
C VAL A 333 10.48 2.18 -10.49
N ALA A 334 10.05 3.40 -10.21
CA ALA A 334 10.86 4.59 -10.39
C ALA A 334 11.48 4.95 -9.03
N VAL A 335 12.79 5.19 -9.01
CA VAL A 335 13.57 5.46 -7.80
C VAL A 335 14.19 6.84 -7.91
N PHE A 336 14.10 7.64 -6.85
CA PHE A 336 14.80 8.91 -6.70
C PHE A 336 15.90 8.80 -5.65
N HIS A 337 17.08 9.30 -5.97
CA HIS A 337 18.17 9.44 -5.01
C HIS A 337 19.09 10.62 -5.39
N ALA A 338 19.36 11.51 -4.44
CA ALA A 338 20.27 12.66 -4.61
C ALA A 338 20.05 13.43 -5.93
N GLY A 339 18.80 13.82 -6.21
CA GLY A 339 18.44 14.59 -7.40
C GLY A 339 18.33 13.80 -8.71
N ARG A 340 18.43 12.47 -8.66
CA ARG A 340 18.54 11.60 -9.86
C ARG A 340 17.45 10.57 -9.90
N PHE A 341 16.94 10.29 -11.10
CA PHE A 341 15.86 9.32 -11.31
C PHE A 341 16.38 8.04 -11.99
N PHE A 342 15.90 6.90 -11.51
CA PHE A 342 16.29 5.57 -11.98
C PHE A 342 15.08 4.68 -12.21
N ARG A 343 15.20 3.79 -13.18
CA ARG A 343 14.26 2.70 -13.45
C ARG A 343 14.84 1.39 -12.94
N VAL A 344 14.19 0.81 -11.94
CA VAL A 344 14.57 -0.52 -11.42
C VAL A 344 13.55 -1.55 -11.89
N GLY A 345 14.01 -2.47 -12.76
CA GLY A 345 13.21 -3.62 -13.19
C GLY A 345 12.90 -4.56 -12.03
N LEU A 346 11.68 -5.09 -11.99
CA LEU A 346 11.18 -5.95 -10.91
C LEU A 346 11.30 -7.45 -11.19
N TYR A 347 11.67 -7.81 -12.43
CA TYR A 347 11.69 -9.19 -12.90
C TYR A 347 12.96 -9.47 -13.70
N HIS A 348 13.62 -10.59 -13.39
CA HIS A 348 14.76 -11.15 -14.14
C HIS A 348 14.56 -12.66 -14.30
N GLY A 349 15.05 -13.27 -15.38
CA GLY A 349 14.83 -14.69 -15.67
C GLY A 349 13.35 -15.13 -15.74
N GLY A 350 12.41 -14.18 -15.80
CA GLY A 350 10.97 -14.40 -15.71
C GLY A 350 10.40 -14.58 -14.30
N ARG A 351 11.23 -14.59 -13.25
CA ARG A 351 10.85 -14.54 -11.83
C ARG A 351 10.84 -13.09 -11.31
N LEU A 352 10.24 -12.88 -10.14
CA LEU A 352 10.37 -11.63 -9.39
C LEU A 352 11.78 -11.57 -8.79
N LEU A 353 12.39 -10.37 -8.72
CA LEU A 353 13.66 -10.20 -8.00
C LEU A 353 13.49 -10.51 -6.52
N GLY A 354 14.45 -11.23 -5.95
CA GLY A 354 14.56 -11.50 -4.52
C GLY A 354 15.09 -10.29 -3.74
N PRO A 355 15.01 -10.32 -2.39
CA PRO A 355 15.43 -9.18 -1.59
C PRO A 355 16.91 -8.81 -1.74
N ARG A 356 17.84 -9.78 -1.80
CA ARG A 356 19.28 -9.54 -2.00
C ARG A 356 19.61 -8.91 -3.35
N GLU A 357 18.87 -9.28 -4.40
CA GLU A 357 19.01 -8.68 -5.74
C GLU A 357 18.49 -7.25 -5.77
N LEU A 358 17.32 -6.99 -5.17
CA LEU A 358 16.78 -5.64 -5.01
C LEU A 358 17.72 -4.77 -4.18
N GLN A 359 18.27 -5.29 -3.08
CA GLN A 359 19.32 -4.62 -2.31
C GLN A 359 20.49 -4.24 -3.21
N ALA A 360 21.02 -5.15 -4.03
CA ALA A 360 22.14 -4.85 -4.91
C ALA A 360 21.81 -3.74 -5.92
N GLN A 361 20.57 -3.70 -6.45
CA GLN A 361 20.12 -2.61 -7.33
C GLN A 361 20.03 -1.27 -6.59
N PHE A 362 19.53 -1.23 -5.35
CA PHE A 362 19.49 0.00 -4.57
C PHE A 362 20.88 0.45 -4.13
N GLN A 363 21.78 -0.49 -3.79
CA GLN A 363 23.17 -0.19 -3.45
C GLN A 363 23.90 0.42 -4.65
N ARG A 364 23.75 -0.14 -5.86
CA ARG A 364 24.24 0.46 -7.12
C ARG A 364 23.73 1.89 -7.37
N ILE A 365 22.53 2.26 -6.88
CA ILE A 365 21.99 3.63 -6.98
C ILE A 365 22.62 4.57 -5.93
N LEU A 366 22.82 4.08 -4.70
CA LEU A 366 23.49 4.85 -3.64
C LEU A 366 24.96 5.13 -3.98
N ASP A 367 25.63 4.15 -4.58
CA ASP A 367 27.06 4.22 -4.92
C ASP A 367 27.34 4.88 -6.29
N ASP A 368 26.30 5.19 -7.09
CA ASP A 368 26.45 5.88 -8.37
C ASP A 368 27.00 7.31 -8.14
N PRO A 369 28.18 7.67 -8.70
CA PRO A 369 28.79 8.99 -8.52
C PRO A 369 28.31 10.04 -9.55
N ALA A 370 27.54 9.65 -10.57
CA ALA A 370 27.22 10.53 -11.70
C ALA A 370 26.24 11.64 -11.29
N PRO A 371 26.53 12.93 -11.57
CA PRO A 371 25.71 14.06 -11.14
C PRO A 371 24.30 14.05 -11.78
N PRO A 372 23.32 14.74 -11.18
CA PRO A 372 22.02 14.98 -11.82
C PRO A 372 22.19 15.77 -13.12
N ALA A 373 21.30 15.54 -14.08
CA ALA A 373 21.22 16.39 -15.27
C ALA A 373 20.72 17.81 -14.89
N PRO A 374 21.02 18.85 -15.69
CA PRO A 374 20.56 20.21 -15.40
C PRO A 374 19.03 20.29 -15.20
N GLY A 375 18.61 20.73 -14.02
CA GLY A 375 17.20 20.80 -13.62
C GLY A 375 16.55 19.49 -13.17
N GLU A 376 17.25 18.35 -13.25
CA GLU A 376 16.74 17.04 -12.79
C GLU A 376 16.53 17.04 -11.26
N GLU A 377 17.45 17.66 -10.52
CA GLU A 377 17.51 17.61 -9.05
C GLU A 377 16.21 18.02 -8.38
N THR A 378 15.59 19.10 -8.85
CA THR A 378 14.38 19.68 -8.27
C THR A 378 13.11 19.32 -9.02
N LEU A 379 13.18 18.42 -10.02
CA LEU A 379 12.11 18.21 -11.00
C LEU A 379 10.77 17.79 -10.38
N ALA A 380 10.78 16.99 -9.31
CA ALA A 380 9.54 16.54 -8.69
C ALA A 380 8.77 17.67 -7.96
N ALA A 381 9.40 18.83 -7.73
CA ALA A 381 8.73 20.03 -7.19
C ALA A 381 7.52 20.45 -8.03
N LEU A 382 7.54 20.16 -9.33
CA LEU A 382 6.39 20.39 -10.22
C LEU A 382 5.13 19.68 -9.71
N THR A 383 5.25 18.49 -9.11
CA THR A 383 4.12 17.74 -8.52
C THR A 383 3.66 18.30 -7.16
N ALA A 384 4.52 19.08 -6.50
CA ALA A 384 4.25 19.72 -5.20
C ALA A 384 3.50 21.05 -5.32
N GLY A 385 3.48 21.67 -6.51
CA GLY A 385 2.85 22.96 -6.78
C GLY A 385 1.33 22.90 -7.01
N PRO A 386 0.70 24.04 -7.35
CA PRO A 386 -0.69 24.09 -7.79
C PRO A 386 -0.90 23.30 -9.09
N ARG A 387 -2.11 22.75 -9.27
CA ARG A 387 -2.36 21.72 -10.30
C ARG A 387 -2.32 22.26 -11.73
N GLU A 388 -2.82 23.47 -11.93
CA GLU A 388 -2.96 24.09 -13.25
C GLU A 388 -1.60 24.54 -13.87
N PRO A 389 -0.68 25.21 -13.14
CA PRO A 389 0.69 25.41 -13.61
C PRO A 389 1.41 24.10 -13.93
N TRP A 390 1.25 23.06 -13.10
CA TRP A 390 1.83 21.74 -13.38
C TRP A 390 1.23 21.13 -14.66
N ALA A 391 -0.09 21.21 -14.89
CA ALA A 391 -0.72 20.76 -16.12
C ALA A 391 -0.14 21.46 -17.37
N ARG A 392 0.07 22.78 -17.30
CA ARG A 392 0.71 23.55 -18.38
C ARG A 392 2.16 23.10 -18.61
N ALA A 393 2.98 23.06 -17.56
CA ALA A 393 4.38 22.64 -17.66
C ALA A 393 4.52 21.20 -18.18
N ARG A 394 3.67 20.28 -17.70
CA ARG A 394 3.60 18.89 -18.19
C ARG A 394 3.30 18.84 -19.70
N ARG A 395 2.32 19.62 -20.18
CA ARG A 395 1.96 19.70 -21.60
C ARG A 395 3.10 20.27 -22.45
N THR A 396 3.70 21.37 -22.01
CA THR A 396 4.72 22.11 -22.79
C THR A 396 6.05 21.38 -22.83
N TYR A 397 6.54 20.85 -21.70
CA TYR A 397 7.93 20.37 -21.57
C TYR A 397 8.08 18.85 -21.55
N PHE A 398 6.97 18.12 -21.37
CA PHE A 398 6.91 16.65 -21.36
C PHE A 398 5.92 16.08 -22.38
N GLY A 399 5.44 16.92 -23.30
CA GLY A 399 4.54 16.52 -24.39
C GLY A 399 5.21 15.64 -25.46
N SER A 400 6.53 15.71 -25.62
CA SER A 400 7.29 14.97 -26.64
C SER A 400 8.75 14.68 -26.20
N GLY A 401 9.48 13.92 -27.03
CA GLY A 401 10.92 13.67 -26.87
C GLY A 401 11.32 12.90 -25.60
N ARG A 402 12.60 13.06 -25.19
CA ARG A 402 13.21 12.35 -24.06
C ARG A 402 12.52 12.62 -22.71
N ASN A 403 11.98 13.84 -22.53
CA ASN A 403 11.22 14.20 -21.34
C ASN A 403 9.90 13.43 -21.25
N GLN A 404 9.18 13.25 -22.36
CA GLN A 404 7.96 12.44 -22.37
C GLN A 404 8.26 10.97 -22.02
N GLU A 405 9.31 10.38 -22.60
CA GLU A 405 9.71 9.01 -22.29
C GLU A 405 10.08 8.84 -20.81
N SER A 406 10.85 9.77 -20.27
CA SER A 406 11.30 9.71 -18.88
C SER A 406 10.16 9.96 -17.88
N LEU A 407 9.25 10.90 -18.17
CA LEU A 407 8.01 11.07 -17.38
C LEU A 407 7.14 9.80 -17.42
N ARG A 408 7.04 9.14 -18.58
CA ARG A 408 6.36 7.84 -18.69
C ARG A 408 6.98 6.76 -17.80
N VAL A 409 8.31 6.77 -17.56
CA VAL A 409 8.93 5.85 -16.59
C VAL A 409 8.31 6.04 -15.20
N VAL A 410 8.18 7.28 -14.74
CA VAL A 410 7.61 7.60 -13.42
C VAL A 410 6.09 7.30 -13.37
N GLU A 411 5.34 7.79 -14.35
CA GLU A 411 3.89 7.62 -14.44
C GLU A 411 3.47 6.15 -14.55
N GLN A 412 4.23 5.34 -15.31
CA GLN A 412 3.94 3.90 -15.51
C GLN A 412 4.58 2.98 -14.46
N ALA A 413 5.43 3.47 -13.55
CA ALA A 413 6.01 2.66 -12.48
C ALA A 413 4.94 2.00 -11.59
N ALA A 414 5.25 0.87 -10.96
CA ALA A 414 4.33 0.20 -10.03
C ALA A 414 4.03 1.06 -8.80
N PHE A 415 5.04 1.77 -8.30
CA PHE A 415 5.01 2.81 -7.27
C PHE A 415 6.33 3.61 -7.36
N PHE A 416 6.45 4.69 -6.60
CA PHE A 416 7.67 5.51 -6.53
C PHE A 416 8.48 5.15 -5.27
N VAL A 417 9.81 5.24 -5.33
CA VAL A 417 10.71 4.97 -4.20
C VAL A 417 11.66 6.16 -4.05
N THR A 418 11.82 6.71 -2.86
CA THR A 418 12.88 7.66 -2.54
C THR A 418 13.88 7.04 -1.59
N LEU A 419 15.15 6.99 -1.99
CA LEU A 419 16.29 6.74 -1.12
C LEU A 419 16.75 8.10 -0.57
N ASP A 420 16.22 8.45 0.59
CA ASP A 420 16.40 9.76 1.23
C ASP A 420 17.78 9.85 1.90
N THR A 421 18.47 10.98 1.75
CA THR A 421 19.82 11.20 2.31
C THR A 421 19.80 11.57 3.80
N THR A 422 18.63 11.91 4.34
CA THR A 422 18.44 12.27 5.75
C THR A 422 18.20 11.04 6.63
N GLU A 423 18.33 11.23 7.94
CA GLU A 423 18.03 10.24 8.97
C GLU A 423 16.84 10.72 9.81
N GLN A 424 15.90 9.82 10.08
CA GLN A 424 14.68 10.13 10.84
C GLN A 424 14.39 9.03 11.89
N GLY A 425 13.39 9.25 12.73
CA GLY A 425 12.99 8.34 13.80
C GLY A 425 13.24 8.93 15.20
N LEU A 426 12.89 8.17 16.24
CA LEU A 426 12.86 8.64 17.63
C LEU A 426 14.22 8.76 18.33
N LEU A 427 15.25 8.08 17.84
CA LEU A 427 16.57 7.97 18.49
C LEU A 427 17.49 9.17 18.21
N GLY A 428 16.94 10.32 17.81
CA GLY A 428 17.69 11.54 17.52
C GLY A 428 17.96 12.39 18.77
N PRO A 429 18.82 13.43 18.67
CA PRO A 429 19.25 14.27 19.80
C PRO A 429 18.15 15.14 20.41
N ASP A 430 17.01 15.27 19.75
CA ASP A 430 15.79 15.91 20.27
C ASP A 430 14.61 14.95 20.03
N PRO A 431 14.31 14.07 21.00
CA PRO A 431 13.17 13.15 20.93
C PRO A 431 11.81 13.88 20.96
N GLY A 432 11.74 15.05 21.59
CA GLY A 432 10.51 15.85 21.71
C GLY A 432 10.02 16.37 20.36
N ARG A 433 10.94 16.70 19.44
CA ARG A 433 10.62 17.09 18.05
C ARG A 433 10.97 16.01 17.01
N ALA A 434 11.36 14.81 17.43
CA ALA A 434 11.72 13.73 16.52
C ALA A 434 10.52 13.27 15.67
N LEU A 435 9.34 13.12 16.29
CA LEU A 435 8.12 12.75 15.59
C LEU A 435 7.65 13.85 14.62
N ASP A 436 7.63 15.12 15.04
CA ASP A 436 7.32 16.26 14.16
C ASP A 436 8.23 16.32 12.92
N ARG A 437 9.55 16.10 13.09
CA ARG A 437 10.50 16.05 11.98
C ARG A 437 10.24 14.89 11.04
N TYR A 438 10.00 13.69 11.60
CA TYR A 438 9.73 12.49 10.83
C TYR A 438 8.41 12.60 10.04
N ALA A 439 7.34 13.09 10.69
CA ALA A 439 6.06 13.38 10.07
C ALA A 439 6.19 14.36 8.89
N LYS A 440 6.94 15.46 9.06
CA LYS A 440 7.22 16.43 7.99
C LYS A 440 8.02 15.83 6.84
N ALA A 441 9.06 15.04 7.15
CA ALA A 441 9.87 14.35 6.16
C ALA A 441 9.06 13.36 5.31
N LEU A 442 8.03 12.74 5.88
CA LEU A 442 7.13 11.82 5.16
C LEU A 442 6.00 12.54 4.41
N LEU A 443 5.42 13.60 4.99
CA LEU A 443 4.32 14.36 4.37
C LEU A 443 4.78 15.20 3.19
N HIS A 444 5.91 15.92 3.32
CA HIS A 444 6.38 16.84 2.29
C HIS A 444 7.87 16.75 1.95
N GLY A 445 8.71 16.15 2.81
CA GLY A 445 10.15 16.05 2.54
C GLY A 445 10.78 17.43 2.27
N GLN A 446 11.66 17.46 1.28
CA GLN A 446 12.25 18.67 0.69
C GLN A 446 11.39 19.29 -0.43
N CYS A 447 10.18 18.76 -0.67
CA CYS A 447 9.22 19.15 -1.71
C CYS A 447 9.62 18.78 -3.16
N TYR A 448 10.87 18.38 -3.42
CA TYR A 448 11.34 17.88 -4.72
C TYR A 448 11.84 16.42 -4.70
N ASP A 449 11.81 15.80 -3.54
CA ASP A 449 12.32 14.45 -3.25
C ASP A 449 11.19 13.40 -3.16
N ARG A 450 9.98 13.74 -3.61
CA ARG A 450 8.78 12.88 -3.61
C ARG A 450 8.00 13.11 -4.91
N TRP A 451 7.34 12.08 -5.42
CA TRP A 451 6.41 12.22 -6.54
C TRP A 451 4.97 12.22 -6.03
N PHE A 452 4.43 13.40 -5.70
CA PHE A 452 3.15 13.54 -4.99
C PHE A 452 1.93 13.07 -5.79
N ASP A 453 2.07 12.96 -7.11
CA ASP A 453 1.07 12.43 -8.03
C ASP A 453 0.98 10.90 -8.04
N LYS A 454 1.94 10.18 -7.46
CA LYS A 454 1.91 8.70 -7.46
C LYS A 454 0.95 8.20 -6.40
N SER A 455 0.25 7.09 -6.66
CA SER A 455 -0.66 6.47 -5.67
C SER A 455 -0.01 6.34 -4.29
N PHE A 456 1.26 5.93 -4.26
CA PHE A 456 2.15 6.19 -3.14
C PHE A 456 3.64 6.27 -3.55
N THR A 457 4.41 6.97 -2.70
CA THR A 457 5.87 6.97 -2.65
C THR A 457 6.32 6.23 -1.40
N LEU A 458 7.12 5.18 -1.55
CA LEU A 458 7.90 4.58 -0.46
C LEU A 458 9.14 5.43 -0.19
N ILE A 459 9.34 5.82 1.06
CA ILE A 459 10.49 6.63 1.50
C ILE A 459 11.36 5.73 2.38
N VAL A 460 12.66 5.66 2.08
CA VAL A 460 13.65 4.90 2.85
C VAL A 460 14.78 5.84 3.25
N PHE A 461 14.91 6.12 4.54
CA PHE A 461 15.93 7.01 5.10
C PHE A 461 17.29 6.32 5.23
N ARG A 462 18.35 7.12 5.33
CA ARG A 462 19.74 6.63 5.35
C ARG A 462 20.01 5.62 6.48
N ASN A 463 19.35 5.78 7.62
CA ASN A 463 19.44 4.90 8.79
C ASN A 463 18.45 3.71 8.77
N GLY A 464 17.83 3.41 7.62
CA GLY A 464 16.90 2.28 7.48
C GLY A 464 15.50 2.51 8.07
N LYS A 465 15.13 3.72 8.52
CA LYS A 465 13.71 4.03 8.76
C LYS A 465 12.94 4.15 7.44
N ILE A 466 11.65 3.86 7.46
CA ILE A 466 10.79 3.88 6.26
C ILE A 466 9.45 4.57 6.48
N GLY A 467 8.82 5.02 5.41
CA GLY A 467 7.42 5.42 5.47
C GLY A 467 6.82 5.58 4.10
N LEU A 468 5.56 6.02 4.07
CA LEU A 468 4.82 6.27 2.85
C LEU A 468 4.38 7.73 2.78
N ASN A 469 4.36 8.28 1.57
CA ASN A 469 3.49 9.38 1.17
C ASN A 469 2.43 8.81 0.22
N ALA A 470 1.16 9.13 0.38
CA ALA A 470 0.07 8.61 -0.45
C ALA A 470 -0.79 9.75 -1.03
N GLU A 471 -1.07 9.68 -2.32
CA GLU A 471 -2.06 10.53 -2.98
C GLU A 471 -3.46 10.06 -2.58
N HIS A 472 -4.39 10.98 -2.29
CA HIS A 472 -5.64 10.63 -1.60
C HIS A 472 -6.83 10.38 -2.54
N SER A 473 -6.79 10.84 -3.80
CA SER A 473 -7.96 10.79 -4.69
C SER A 473 -8.40 9.38 -5.07
N TRP A 474 -7.51 8.39 -5.03
CA TRP A 474 -7.81 7.02 -5.49
C TRP A 474 -8.32 6.08 -4.39
N ALA A 475 -8.09 6.37 -3.11
CA ALA A 475 -8.54 5.55 -1.97
C ALA A 475 -8.50 6.26 -0.61
N ASP A 476 -9.25 5.71 0.33
CA ASP A 476 -9.23 6.09 1.74
C ASP A 476 -8.10 5.40 2.50
N ALA A 477 -7.60 6.06 3.56
CA ALA A 477 -6.44 5.63 4.34
C ALA A 477 -6.45 4.16 4.83
N PRO A 478 -7.58 3.51 5.21
CA PRO A 478 -7.57 2.11 5.65
C PRO A 478 -7.04 1.12 4.61
N VAL A 479 -7.23 1.40 3.32
CA VAL A 479 -6.72 0.54 2.23
C VAL A 479 -5.20 0.55 2.18
N MET A 480 -4.59 1.73 2.37
CA MET A 480 -3.14 1.88 2.51
C MET A 480 -2.62 1.39 3.86
N GLY A 481 -3.40 1.50 4.94
CA GLY A 481 -3.09 0.93 6.25
C GLY A 481 -2.87 -0.58 6.18
N HIS A 482 -3.80 -1.31 5.54
CA HIS A 482 -3.69 -2.77 5.35
C HIS A 482 -2.46 -3.15 4.49
N LEU A 483 -2.11 -2.38 3.46
CA LEU A 483 -0.87 -2.60 2.71
C LEU A 483 0.35 -2.45 3.63
N TRP A 484 0.37 -1.39 4.43
CA TRP A 484 1.51 -1.03 5.26
C TRP A 484 1.73 -2.02 6.40
N GLU A 485 0.68 -2.42 7.11
CA GLU A 485 0.71 -3.46 8.14
C GLU A 485 1.25 -4.79 7.60
N TYR A 486 0.75 -5.25 6.44
CA TYR A 486 1.28 -6.44 5.78
C TYR A 486 2.76 -6.28 5.43
N THR A 487 3.14 -5.13 4.88
CA THR A 487 4.51 -4.86 4.43
C THR A 487 5.49 -4.91 5.60
N LEU A 488 5.18 -4.22 6.69
CA LEU A 488 5.96 -4.21 7.93
C LEU A 488 6.06 -5.60 8.57
N ALA A 489 4.96 -6.36 8.60
CA ALA A 489 4.95 -7.71 9.16
C ALA A 489 5.76 -8.72 8.29
N THR A 490 5.60 -8.69 6.96
CA THR A 490 6.34 -9.58 6.05
C THR A 490 7.83 -9.26 6.06
N ASP A 491 8.21 -7.98 6.05
CA ASP A 491 9.60 -7.55 6.14
C ASP A 491 10.31 -8.09 7.40
N VAL A 492 9.72 -7.93 8.59
CA VAL A 492 10.34 -8.35 9.86
C VAL A 492 10.21 -9.85 10.10
N PHE A 493 9.00 -10.40 10.02
CA PHE A 493 8.70 -11.75 10.50
C PHE A 493 8.84 -12.85 9.45
N GLN A 494 8.84 -12.53 8.15
CA GLN A 494 8.91 -13.52 7.07
C GLN A 494 10.23 -13.45 6.30
N LEU A 495 10.64 -12.26 5.86
CA LEU A 495 11.91 -12.05 5.16
C LEU A 495 13.07 -11.99 6.19
N GLY A 496 13.04 -10.99 7.05
CA GLY A 496 14.09 -10.68 8.00
C GLY A 496 15.45 -10.41 7.33
N TYR A 497 16.50 -10.36 8.14
CA TYR A 497 17.84 -9.96 7.72
C TYR A 497 18.90 -10.98 8.17
N GLY A 498 20.08 -10.93 7.57
CA GLY A 498 21.27 -11.67 8.02
C GLY A 498 21.86 -11.07 9.30
N ARG A 499 22.87 -11.73 9.88
CA ARG A 499 23.60 -11.22 11.07
C ARG A 499 24.38 -9.93 10.78
N ASP A 500 24.71 -9.73 9.51
CA ASP A 500 25.31 -8.54 8.90
C ASP A 500 24.29 -7.41 8.60
N GLY A 501 23.01 -7.63 8.90
CA GLY A 501 21.93 -6.67 8.59
C GLY A 501 21.52 -6.65 7.11
N HIS A 502 22.09 -7.52 6.27
CA HIS A 502 21.76 -7.58 4.85
C HIS A 502 20.49 -8.39 4.55
N CYS A 503 19.94 -8.23 3.34
CA CYS A 503 18.87 -9.08 2.84
C CYS A 503 19.34 -10.54 2.70
N LYS A 504 18.49 -11.50 3.07
CA LYS A 504 18.75 -12.92 2.83
C LYS A 504 18.56 -13.30 1.34
N GLY A 505 19.23 -14.38 0.94
CA GLY A 505 19.19 -14.93 -0.41
C GLY A 505 20.46 -14.66 -1.20
N GLU A 506 20.55 -15.26 -2.38
CA GLU A 506 21.70 -15.17 -3.28
C GLU A 506 21.55 -14.01 -4.28
N LEU A 507 22.67 -13.53 -4.82
CA LEU A 507 22.71 -12.52 -5.87
C LEU A 507 22.99 -13.19 -7.21
N ASP A 508 22.11 -12.98 -8.19
CA ASP A 508 22.35 -13.39 -9.57
C ASP A 508 23.38 -12.43 -10.22
N PRO A 509 24.59 -12.88 -10.60
CA PRO A 509 25.61 -12.02 -11.17
C PRO A 509 25.23 -11.50 -12.57
N SER A 510 24.27 -12.14 -13.26
CA SER A 510 23.77 -11.71 -14.57
C SER A 510 22.76 -10.55 -14.49
N LEU A 511 22.43 -10.07 -13.29
CA LEU A 511 21.43 -9.03 -13.08
C LEU A 511 21.91 -7.66 -13.63
N PRO A 512 21.26 -7.11 -14.68
CA PRO A 512 21.67 -5.84 -15.28
C PRO A 512 21.57 -4.68 -14.28
N PRO A 513 22.40 -3.63 -14.42
CA PRO A 513 22.37 -2.46 -13.54
C PRO A 513 21.03 -1.69 -13.64
N PRO A 514 20.71 -0.85 -12.65
CA PRO A 514 19.57 0.06 -12.72
C PRO A 514 19.77 1.10 -13.85
N GLN A 515 18.71 1.42 -14.59
CA GLN A 515 18.80 2.35 -15.71
C GLN A 515 18.53 3.78 -15.21
N LYS A 516 19.55 4.66 -15.18
CA LYS A 516 19.36 6.10 -14.92
C LYS A 516 18.55 6.73 -16.06
N THR A 517 17.54 7.53 -15.73
CA THR A 517 16.74 8.27 -16.72
C THR A 517 17.28 9.68 -16.88
N ALA A 518 17.45 10.16 -18.10
CA ALA A 518 17.93 11.52 -18.36
C ALA A 518 16.76 12.52 -18.46
N MET A 519 16.15 12.87 -17.31
CA MET A 519 15.15 13.94 -17.26
C MET A 519 15.81 15.33 -17.30
N GLY A 520 15.36 16.17 -18.25
CA GLY A 520 15.89 17.52 -18.46
C GLY A 520 16.59 17.66 -19.81
N ASP A 521 16.10 18.60 -20.64
CA ASP A 521 16.88 19.33 -21.64
C ASP A 521 16.81 20.82 -21.19
N PRO A 522 17.95 21.53 -21.08
CA PRO A 522 17.99 22.92 -20.60
C PRO A 522 17.23 23.92 -21.47
N ARG A 523 16.73 23.55 -22.66
CA ARG A 523 15.90 24.43 -23.52
C ARG A 523 14.40 24.40 -23.21
N GLY A 524 13.97 23.58 -22.25
CA GLY A 524 12.56 23.38 -21.89
C GLY A 524 12.09 24.23 -20.73
N VAL A 525 12.33 23.75 -19.50
CA VAL A 525 11.73 24.28 -18.27
C VAL A 525 12.52 25.48 -17.76
N PRO A 526 12.01 26.73 -17.82
CA PRO A 526 12.71 27.87 -17.26
C PRO A 526 12.69 27.80 -15.73
N ALA A 527 13.87 27.80 -15.12
CA ALA A 527 14.02 28.07 -13.70
C ALA A 527 13.67 29.56 -13.44
N GLY A 528 12.39 29.84 -13.22
CA GLY A 528 11.89 31.21 -13.04
C GLY A 528 10.48 31.51 -13.58
N ASP A 529 9.72 30.54 -14.09
CA ASP A 529 8.28 30.77 -14.35
C ASP A 529 7.58 31.13 -13.01
N PRO A 530 7.01 32.33 -12.86
CA PRO A 530 6.42 32.78 -11.60
C PRO A 530 5.18 31.97 -11.17
N GLY A 531 4.62 31.13 -12.05
CA GLY A 531 3.54 30.19 -11.72
C GLY A 531 4.02 28.83 -11.19
N LEU A 532 5.31 28.50 -11.31
CA LEU A 532 5.88 27.23 -10.83
C LEU A 532 6.54 27.39 -9.46
N PRO A 533 6.50 26.35 -8.60
CA PRO A 533 7.17 26.42 -7.31
C PRO A 533 8.68 26.50 -7.51
N ALA A 534 9.28 27.63 -7.13
CA ALA A 534 10.70 27.70 -6.83
C ALA A 534 11.06 26.64 -5.77
N SER A 535 12.32 26.19 -5.75
CA SER A 535 12.85 25.19 -4.82
C SER A 535 12.86 25.70 -3.38
N GLY A 536 11.68 25.74 -2.74
CA GLY A 536 11.49 26.41 -1.46
C GLY A 536 10.20 26.05 -0.71
N PRO A 537 10.27 25.87 0.63
CA PRO A 537 9.13 25.46 1.46
C PRO A 537 8.18 26.63 1.79
N GLY A 538 7.55 27.23 0.77
CA GLY A 538 6.64 28.37 0.94
C GLY A 538 5.44 28.06 1.85
N PRO A 539 4.58 27.08 1.52
CA PRO A 539 3.42 26.71 2.35
C PRO A 539 3.78 25.92 3.61
N SER A 540 4.88 25.15 3.59
CA SER A 540 5.20 24.16 4.64
C SER A 540 5.86 24.76 5.88
N ARG A 541 6.50 25.95 5.81
CA ARG A 541 7.10 26.62 6.98
C ARG A 541 6.12 26.95 8.12
N ARG A 542 4.81 27.04 7.84
CA ARG A 542 3.80 27.46 8.84
C ARG A 542 3.13 26.32 9.64
N ARG A 543 3.32 25.04 9.31
CA ARG A 543 2.62 23.93 10.01
C ARG A 543 3.44 23.33 11.18
N ARG A 544 2.78 23.18 12.34
CA ARG A 544 3.24 22.39 13.50
C ARG A 544 2.42 21.09 13.57
N PHE A 545 3.04 19.99 13.98
CA PHE A 545 2.37 18.68 14.12
C PHE A 545 2.51 18.17 15.57
N PRO A 546 1.90 18.84 16.56
CA PRO A 546 2.08 18.48 17.96
C PRO A 546 1.57 17.05 18.23
N HIS A 547 2.51 16.13 18.45
CA HIS A 547 2.21 14.75 18.83
C HIS A 547 2.23 14.60 20.36
N VAL A 548 1.03 14.55 20.97
CA VAL A 548 0.88 14.25 22.41
C VAL A 548 0.71 12.75 22.60
N ARG A 549 1.58 12.14 23.43
CA ARG A 549 1.48 10.73 23.82
C ARG A 549 0.74 10.60 25.15
N LEU A 550 -0.51 10.15 25.11
CA LEU A 550 -1.26 9.77 26.31
C LEU A 550 -0.67 8.46 26.86
N GLN A 551 0.16 8.54 27.90
CA GLN A 551 0.80 7.36 28.50
C GLN A 551 -0.03 6.71 29.62
N GLY A 552 -1.11 7.36 30.08
CA GLY A 552 -1.91 6.92 31.23
C GLY A 552 -3.04 5.92 30.93
N LEU A 553 -3.40 5.71 29.66
CA LEU A 553 -4.50 4.83 29.27
C LEU A 553 -3.96 3.54 28.65
N ARG A 554 -4.02 2.44 29.41
CA ARG A 554 -3.90 1.08 28.87
C ARG A 554 -5.25 0.70 28.28
N GLN A 555 -5.27 0.11 27.09
CA GLN A 555 -6.51 -0.42 26.46
C GLN A 555 -7.28 -1.43 27.35
N GLY A 556 -6.64 -2.02 28.36
CA GLY A 556 -7.30 -2.88 29.35
C GLY A 556 -8.10 -2.12 30.42
N ALA A 557 -7.75 -0.86 30.73
CA ALA A 557 -8.53 -0.02 31.65
C ALA A 557 -9.75 0.60 30.94
N ASP A 558 -9.65 0.86 29.63
CA ASP A 558 -10.77 1.35 28.80
C ASP A 558 -11.88 0.29 28.61
N GLN A 559 -11.66 -0.98 29.01
CA GLN A 559 -12.67 -2.05 28.95
C GLN A 559 -13.54 -2.15 30.22
N GLU A 560 -13.16 -1.50 31.33
CA GLU A 560 -13.92 -1.54 32.60
C GLU A 560 -14.95 -0.40 32.70
N MET A 561 -15.01 0.50 31.71
CA MET A 561 -15.94 1.64 31.66
C MET A 561 -16.90 1.50 30.45
N PRO A 562 -18.22 1.70 30.60
CA PRO A 562 -19.23 1.39 29.57
C PRO A 562 -19.29 2.38 28.38
N HIS A 563 -18.23 3.17 28.14
CA HIS A 563 -18.25 4.24 27.14
C HIS A 563 -17.11 4.07 26.11
N GLN A 564 -17.43 4.33 24.83
CA GLN A 564 -16.54 4.07 23.70
C GLN A 564 -15.12 4.68 23.88
N PRO A 565 -14.05 4.02 23.42
CA PRO A 565 -12.68 4.55 23.43
C PRO A 565 -12.45 5.74 22.46
N ARG A 566 -13.53 6.41 22.03
CA ARG A 566 -13.51 7.61 21.16
C ARG A 566 -13.29 8.92 21.94
N TRP A 567 -12.82 8.89 23.18
CA TRP A 567 -12.53 10.06 24.03
C TRP A 567 -11.68 11.16 23.37
N LEU A 568 -10.87 10.84 22.36
CA LEU A 568 -10.14 11.82 21.53
C LEU A 568 -11.04 12.83 20.80
N HIS A 569 -12.31 12.49 20.51
CA HIS A 569 -13.26 13.42 19.90
C HIS A 569 -13.81 14.46 20.88
N PRO A 570 -14.39 14.12 22.06
CA PRO A 570 -14.81 15.12 23.05
C PRO A 570 -13.64 15.84 23.74
N ALA A 571 -12.44 15.24 23.82
CA ALA A 571 -11.26 15.92 24.37
C ALA A 571 -10.75 17.07 23.49
N ARG A 572 -11.01 17.06 22.17
CA ARG A 572 -10.56 18.13 21.26
C ARG A 572 -11.31 19.46 21.44
N PRO A 573 -12.65 19.51 21.50
CA PRO A 573 -13.39 20.71 21.89
C PRO A 573 -12.99 21.24 23.27
N ALA A 574 -12.84 20.36 24.27
CA ALA A 574 -12.43 20.75 25.62
C ALA A 574 -11.04 21.40 25.65
N ALA A 575 -10.08 20.90 24.85
CA ALA A 575 -8.76 21.51 24.69
C ALA A 575 -8.74 22.77 23.80
N GLY A 576 -9.83 23.07 23.09
CA GLY A 576 -10.01 24.26 22.26
C GLY A 576 -10.71 25.42 22.98
N ALA A 577 -11.25 25.20 24.17
CA ALA A 577 -11.86 26.24 24.99
C ALA A 577 -10.78 27.19 25.56
N LEU A 578 -10.95 28.49 25.35
CA LEU A 578 -10.09 29.51 25.97
C LEU A 578 -10.26 29.47 27.50
N PRO A 579 -9.19 29.66 28.29
CA PRO A 579 -9.25 29.63 29.74
C PRO A 579 -9.93 30.90 30.29
N GLY A 580 -11.27 30.90 30.31
CA GLY A 580 -12.05 32.07 30.72
C GLY A 580 -13.48 31.79 31.20
N GLN A 581 -13.99 30.56 31.11
CA GLN A 581 -15.30 30.18 31.63
C GLN A 581 -15.18 28.92 32.52
N ARG A 582 -14.93 29.15 33.81
CA ARG A 582 -15.25 28.20 34.88
C ARG A 582 -16.58 28.62 35.48
N GLU A 583 -17.67 27.97 35.08
CA GLU A 583 -18.88 27.99 35.89
C GLU A 583 -18.66 27.16 37.17
N VAL A 584 -19.22 27.66 38.28
CA VAL A 584 -19.02 27.11 39.61
C VAL A 584 -20.04 26.01 39.86
N LEU A 585 -19.58 24.77 40.02
CA LEU A 585 -20.42 23.67 40.52
C LEU A 585 -20.23 23.58 42.05
N PRO A 586 -21.30 23.63 42.87
CA PRO A 586 -21.19 23.63 44.33
C PRO A 586 -20.83 22.24 44.88
N ASP A 587 -20.03 22.24 45.93
CA ASP A 587 -19.55 21.04 46.64
C ASP A 587 -20.66 20.46 47.55
N LEU A 588 -20.95 19.17 47.39
CA LEU A 588 -21.90 18.43 48.23
C LEU A 588 -21.19 17.27 48.93
N ARG A 589 -20.60 17.58 50.09
CA ARG A 589 -20.18 16.61 51.09
C ARG A 589 -20.78 16.95 52.46
N GLY A 590 -21.67 16.09 52.96
CA GLY A 590 -22.03 16.08 54.37
C GLY A 590 -23.38 15.45 54.71
N ARG A 591 -23.36 14.52 55.68
CA ARG A 591 -24.50 13.86 56.36
C ARG A 591 -25.28 12.86 55.48
N HIS A 592 -25.40 11.57 55.83
CA HIS A 592 -25.71 11.03 57.15
C HIS A 592 -25.08 9.65 57.41
N ASP A 593 -24.68 9.42 58.66
CA ASP A 593 -24.41 8.09 59.21
C ASP A 593 -25.73 7.32 59.47
N ALA A 594 -25.75 6.02 59.14
CA ALA A 594 -26.67 5.05 59.73
C ALA A 594 -26.12 3.62 59.65
N ALA A 595 -26.03 2.99 60.81
CA ALA A 595 -25.41 1.70 61.10
C ALA A 595 -26.24 0.46 60.65
N VAL A 596 -25.50 -0.61 60.27
CA VAL A 596 -25.63 -2.01 60.81
C VAL A 596 -26.70 -2.95 60.18
N PRO A 597 -26.58 -4.31 60.22
CA PRO A 597 -25.54 -5.23 60.76
C PRO A 597 -24.90 -6.21 59.74
N ARG A 598 -23.90 -6.99 60.21
CA ARG A 598 -23.51 -8.30 59.63
C ARG A 598 -24.38 -9.45 60.18
N GLY A 599 -24.62 -10.49 59.37
CA GLY A 599 -25.19 -11.78 59.78
C GLY A 599 -24.43 -12.95 59.12
N ALA A 600 -24.47 -14.14 59.70
CA ALA A 600 -23.56 -15.27 59.39
C ALA A 600 -24.28 -16.59 59.02
N HIS A 601 -23.48 -17.59 58.64
CA HIS A 601 -23.84 -18.97 58.23
C HIS A 601 -24.53 -19.12 56.84
N GLY A 602 -24.27 -20.18 56.06
CA GLY A 602 -23.35 -21.30 56.29
C GLY A 602 -23.12 -22.20 55.06
N ASP A 603 -22.28 -23.21 55.28
CA ASP A 603 -22.05 -24.45 54.51
C ASP A 603 -21.40 -24.47 53.12
N ARG A 604 -20.38 -25.34 53.02
CA ARG A 604 -19.77 -25.90 51.80
C ARG A 604 -20.32 -27.33 51.61
N PRO A 605 -20.22 -27.94 50.42
CA PRO A 605 -19.02 -28.75 50.18
C PRO A 605 -18.41 -28.69 48.77
N LEU A 606 -17.14 -29.08 48.77
CA LEU A 606 -16.21 -29.37 47.67
C LEU A 606 -16.78 -30.11 46.45
N LEU A 607 -16.26 -29.78 45.26
CA LEU A 607 -15.72 -30.81 44.35
C LEU A 607 -14.59 -30.28 43.45
N LEU A 608 -13.48 -31.04 43.46
CA LEU A 608 -12.25 -30.94 42.66
C LEU A 608 -12.53 -31.54 41.24
N HIS A 609 -11.75 -31.45 40.15
CA HIS A 609 -10.33 -31.14 39.94
C HIS A 609 -9.99 -30.97 38.42
N ARG A 610 -8.72 -30.65 38.12
CA ARG A 610 -7.96 -30.75 36.83
C ARG A 610 -8.34 -29.80 35.67
N VAL A 611 -7.47 -28.88 35.19
CA VAL A 611 -6.03 -28.87 34.81
C VAL A 611 -5.78 -29.35 33.38
N LEU A 612 -5.23 -28.46 32.52
CA LEU A 612 -3.98 -28.65 31.76
C LEU A 612 -3.66 -27.42 30.88
N GLN A 613 -2.65 -26.63 31.28
CA GLN A 613 -1.87 -25.82 30.33
C GLN A 613 -0.66 -26.65 29.90
N LEU A 614 -0.41 -26.78 28.60
CA LEU A 614 0.78 -27.46 28.06
C LEU A 614 1.71 -26.45 27.39
N ARG A 615 2.89 -26.26 27.99
CA ARG A 615 4.12 -25.84 27.29
C ARG A 615 5.02 -27.08 27.12
N PRO A 616 5.73 -27.23 25.99
CA PRO A 616 6.89 -28.11 25.93
C PRO A 616 8.11 -27.48 26.60
N ARG A 617 8.92 -28.30 27.27
CA ARG A 617 10.28 -28.00 27.74
C ARG A 617 11.26 -28.99 27.10
N HIS A 618 12.51 -28.56 26.96
CA HIS A 618 13.76 -29.23 27.33
C HIS A 618 14.90 -28.58 26.54
N ASP A 619 16.17 -28.49 26.96
CA ASP A 619 16.89 -28.46 28.24
C ASP A 619 18.32 -28.88 27.89
N ARG A 620 19.33 -28.15 28.40
CA ARG A 620 20.73 -28.55 28.68
C ARG A 620 21.56 -27.29 28.91
N LEU A 621 22.46 -27.15 29.90
CA LEU A 621 22.72 -27.76 31.21
C LEU A 621 24.00 -27.03 31.74
N LEU A 622 23.90 -26.29 32.86
CA LEU A 622 24.97 -25.98 33.85
C LEU A 622 26.21 -25.11 33.46
N PRO A 623 26.97 -24.55 34.45
CA PRO A 623 26.67 -24.29 35.88
C PRO A 623 26.95 -22.85 36.40
N GLU A 624 26.42 -22.52 37.59
CA GLU A 624 26.84 -21.36 38.40
C GLU A 624 28.13 -21.62 39.23
N ARG A 625 28.83 -20.55 39.63
CA ARG A 625 29.47 -20.44 40.97
C ARG A 625 29.37 -19.01 41.53
N ARG A 626 29.39 -18.90 42.87
CA ARG A 626 29.05 -17.73 43.72
C ARG A 626 30.29 -16.95 44.24
N PRO A 627 30.12 -15.78 44.92
CA PRO A 627 31.17 -14.74 45.10
C PRO A 627 31.82 -14.69 46.51
N ALA A 628 32.82 -13.81 46.71
CA ALA A 628 33.39 -13.44 48.03
C ALA A 628 34.02 -12.01 48.13
N SER A 629 33.46 -11.20 49.04
CA SER A 629 34.05 -10.21 50.01
C SER A 629 35.35 -9.38 49.78
N GLY A 630 35.19 -8.03 49.72
CA GLY A 630 35.83 -6.92 50.50
C GLY A 630 37.38 -6.73 50.62
N PRO A 631 37.90 -5.64 51.27
CA PRO A 631 37.26 -4.43 51.85
C PRO A 631 37.91 -3.05 51.46
N VAL A 632 37.62 -1.97 52.22
CA VAL A 632 37.83 -0.51 51.98
C VAL A 632 38.83 0.11 52.98
N PRO A 633 39.66 1.14 52.62
CA PRO A 633 39.56 2.54 53.18
C PRO A 633 40.07 3.67 52.22
N CYS A 634 40.23 4.95 52.60
CA CYS A 634 39.25 6.00 52.98
C CYS A 634 39.87 7.44 53.00
N GLY A 635 39.11 8.50 52.66
CA GLY A 635 39.40 9.94 52.98
C GLY A 635 39.54 10.92 51.78
N GLY A 636 39.06 12.18 51.80
CA GLY A 636 38.11 12.84 52.72
C GLY A 636 38.05 14.39 52.57
N ARG A 637 36.82 14.98 52.63
CA ARG A 637 36.43 16.40 52.96
C ARG A 637 37.03 17.57 52.11
N GLN A 638 36.46 18.78 51.95
CA GLN A 638 35.12 19.40 52.15
C GLN A 638 35.06 20.73 51.30
N ALA A 639 33.88 21.36 51.13
CA ALA A 639 33.65 22.65 50.42
C ALA A 639 33.59 23.86 51.42
N PRO A 640 33.01 25.09 51.18
CA PRO A 640 32.46 25.74 49.96
C PRO A 640 32.66 27.31 49.78
N GLY A 641 32.48 27.84 48.54
CA GLY A 641 31.97 29.20 48.16
C GLY A 641 32.66 30.50 48.64
N PRO A 642 32.18 31.74 48.30
CA PRO A 642 31.17 32.16 47.30
C PRO A 642 31.59 33.36 46.36
N VAL A 643 30.62 33.89 45.60
CA VAL A 643 30.58 35.01 44.58
C VAL A 643 30.57 36.41 45.29
N PRO A 644 31.05 37.60 44.76
CA PRO A 644 30.46 38.41 43.64
C PRO A 644 31.45 39.39 42.88
N PRO A 645 31.06 40.57 42.28
CA PRO A 645 30.57 40.71 40.88
C PRO A 645 31.13 41.91 40.05
N GLY A 646 30.62 42.09 38.81
CA GLY A 646 30.66 43.36 38.02
C GLY A 646 31.91 43.59 37.16
N HIS A 647 31.93 44.48 36.15
CA HIS A 647 30.91 45.27 35.44
C HIS A 647 31.55 45.78 34.12
N ASP A 648 30.79 45.97 33.03
CA ASP A 648 31.07 46.77 31.80
C ASP A 648 32.47 46.79 31.11
N GLY A 649 32.63 47.01 29.81
CA GLY A 649 31.66 47.18 28.73
C GLY A 649 32.31 47.71 27.43
N ARG A 650 31.64 47.46 26.29
CA ARG A 650 31.66 48.19 24.99
C ARG A 650 32.98 48.69 24.34
N GLY A 651 33.11 48.40 23.04
CA GLY A 651 33.87 49.23 22.07
C GLY A 651 34.69 48.39 21.07
N HIS A 652 34.21 48.08 19.85
CA HIS A 652 34.28 48.93 18.63
C HIS A 652 35.67 49.52 18.33
N ARG A 653 36.25 49.49 17.13
CA ARG A 653 35.96 48.87 15.81
C ARG A 653 37.28 49.08 14.98
N PRO A 654 37.39 49.15 13.62
CA PRO A 654 38.34 48.26 12.94
C PRO A 654 39.38 48.91 11.98
N THR A 655 40.25 48.05 11.38
CA THR A 655 40.89 48.20 10.03
C THR A 655 41.95 49.31 9.83
N PRO A 656 42.74 49.36 8.71
CA PRO A 656 43.39 48.27 7.92
C PRO A 656 44.83 48.62 7.35
N LEU A 657 45.35 47.75 6.46
CA LEU A 657 46.37 47.98 5.37
C LEU A 657 47.90 47.95 5.68
N LEU A 658 48.58 46.88 5.19
CA LEU A 658 49.55 46.79 4.04
C LEU A 658 50.61 47.92 3.78
N PRO A 659 51.72 47.71 2.99
CA PRO A 659 52.36 46.49 2.44
C PRO A 659 53.94 46.49 2.30
N LEU A 660 54.49 45.45 1.60
CA LEU A 660 55.65 45.43 0.63
C LEU A 660 57.05 44.83 0.96
N ARG A 661 57.51 43.97 0.01
CA ARG A 661 58.89 43.51 -0.39
C ARG A 661 59.73 42.65 0.62
N GLY A 662 60.56 41.68 0.22
CA GLY A 662 60.78 40.98 -1.07
C GLY A 662 62.26 40.82 -1.50
N LEU A 663 62.78 39.58 -1.65
CA LEU A 663 64.02 39.08 -2.35
C LEU A 663 64.26 37.59 -1.93
N GLN A 664 65.20 36.77 -2.45
CA GLN A 664 65.41 36.12 -3.77
C GLN A 664 66.56 35.06 -3.62
N VAL A 665 66.28 33.75 -3.84
CA VAL A 665 67.01 32.68 -4.63
C VAL A 665 68.54 32.83 -4.89
N PRO A 666 69.45 31.80 -4.76
CA PRO A 666 69.56 30.53 -5.57
C PRO A 666 70.09 29.26 -4.81
N GLY A 667 70.32 28.04 -5.37
CA GLY A 667 70.09 27.40 -6.69
C GLY A 667 70.82 26.03 -6.89
N CYS A 668 70.46 25.22 -7.92
CA CYS A 668 71.07 23.96 -8.44
C CYS A 668 70.92 22.64 -7.61
N GLY A 669 70.88 21.41 -8.19
CA GLY A 669 70.96 20.96 -9.60
C GLY A 669 70.53 19.48 -9.84
N LEU A 670 70.49 19.05 -11.12
CA LEU A 670 69.95 17.77 -11.68
C LEU A 670 71.10 16.82 -12.17
N PRO A 671 70.89 15.51 -12.51
CA PRO A 671 70.50 15.13 -13.90
C PRO A 671 69.75 13.77 -14.12
N LEU A 672 69.33 13.55 -15.39
CA LEU A 672 68.82 12.30 -16.04
C LEU A 672 69.81 11.82 -17.13
N PRO A 673 69.70 10.59 -17.70
CA PRO A 673 69.18 10.43 -19.09
C PRO A 673 68.39 9.10 -19.37
N GLN A 674 67.34 9.08 -20.23
CA GLN A 674 67.23 8.60 -21.65
C GLN A 674 67.54 7.10 -21.95
N GLY A 675 66.89 6.36 -22.88
CA GLY A 675 65.73 6.61 -23.78
C GLY A 675 65.49 5.51 -24.87
N GLY A 676 64.33 5.55 -25.58
CA GLY A 676 64.01 4.86 -26.87
C GLY A 676 63.50 3.38 -26.85
N ALA A 677 62.99 2.75 -27.94
CA ALA A 677 62.14 3.18 -29.09
C ALA A 677 61.75 1.98 -30.04
N VAL A 678 60.55 2.00 -30.67
CA VAL A 678 60.19 1.44 -32.02
C VAL A 678 59.82 -0.07 -32.28
N ARG A 679 58.63 -0.25 -32.91
CA ARG A 679 58.05 -1.25 -33.89
C ARG A 679 58.20 -2.81 -33.79
N ALA A 680 57.02 -3.45 -33.72
CA ALA A 680 56.38 -4.43 -34.66
C ALA A 680 57.16 -5.58 -35.35
N VAL A 681 56.56 -6.79 -35.36
CA VAL A 681 56.38 -7.77 -36.48
C VAL A 681 55.67 -9.05 -35.95
N GLY A 682 54.83 -9.72 -36.76
CA GLY A 682 54.29 -11.09 -36.50
C GLY A 682 54.90 -12.11 -37.48
N PRO A 683 54.22 -13.21 -37.91
CA PRO A 683 52.96 -13.80 -37.44
C PRO A 683 52.98 -15.38 -37.45
N VAL A 684 51.80 -16.02 -37.47
CA VAL A 684 51.49 -17.36 -38.08
C VAL A 684 52.15 -18.65 -37.53
N ASN A 685 51.32 -19.57 -37.00
CA ASN A 685 51.05 -20.89 -37.62
C ASN A 685 49.96 -21.72 -36.88
N GLN A 686 49.03 -22.31 -37.65
CA GLN A 686 48.29 -23.54 -37.30
C GLN A 686 49.06 -24.75 -37.88
N PRO A 687 48.76 -26.01 -37.50
CA PRO A 687 47.71 -26.75 -38.24
C PRO A 687 46.85 -27.72 -37.40
N ASP A 688 45.66 -28.08 -37.91
CA ASP A 688 44.91 -29.29 -37.53
C ASP A 688 45.61 -30.56 -38.06
N PRO A 689 45.25 -31.78 -37.60
CA PRO A 689 44.24 -32.53 -38.36
C PRO A 689 43.27 -33.44 -37.55
N HIS A 690 42.05 -33.59 -38.06
CA HIS A 690 41.15 -34.74 -37.83
C HIS A 690 41.67 -35.99 -38.60
N PRO A 691 41.44 -37.25 -38.15
CA PRO A 691 40.12 -37.92 -38.11
C PRO A 691 39.92 -38.74 -36.79
N ALA A 692 38.91 -39.60 -36.55
CA ALA A 692 37.88 -40.25 -37.38
C ALA A 692 36.57 -40.46 -36.58
N ALA A 693 35.54 -41.03 -37.22
CA ALA A 693 34.20 -41.21 -36.64
C ALA A 693 33.86 -42.68 -36.33
N SER A 694 33.04 -42.92 -35.30
CA SER A 694 32.09 -44.05 -35.26
C SER A 694 30.95 -43.88 -34.23
N ASP A 695 29.84 -44.55 -34.55
CA ASP A 695 28.75 -45.06 -33.71
C ASP A 695 27.61 -44.18 -33.14
N LEU A 696 26.46 -44.43 -33.77
CA LEU A 696 25.10 -44.09 -33.42
C LEU A 696 24.61 -44.77 -32.13
N ARG A 697 23.90 -44.02 -31.26
CA ARG A 697 22.45 -44.21 -30.95
C ARG A 697 21.97 -43.26 -29.84
N PRO A 698 20.69 -42.84 -29.84
CA PRO A 698 20.15 -41.92 -28.85
C PRO A 698 19.70 -42.64 -27.56
N GLN A 699 19.96 -42.03 -26.38
CA GLN A 699 19.38 -42.48 -25.11
C GLN A 699 18.06 -41.73 -24.79
N GLU A 700 17.11 -42.46 -24.22
CA GLU A 700 15.78 -41.96 -23.80
C GLU A 700 15.85 -41.03 -22.58
N PRO A 701 14.87 -40.11 -22.39
CA PRO A 701 14.78 -39.29 -21.19
C PRO A 701 14.23 -40.08 -19.97
N PRO A 702 14.67 -39.76 -18.74
CA PRO A 702 14.28 -40.53 -17.54
C PRO A 702 12.81 -40.37 -17.16
N ARG A 703 12.18 -41.49 -16.77
CA ARG A 703 10.76 -41.59 -16.39
C ARG A 703 10.47 -40.98 -15.00
N LEU A 704 9.29 -40.38 -14.86
CA LEU A 704 8.75 -39.97 -13.55
C LEU A 704 8.47 -41.19 -12.65
N HIS A 705 8.97 -41.17 -11.42
CA HIS A 705 8.47 -42.05 -10.36
C HIS A 705 7.30 -41.40 -9.60
N LEU A 706 6.10 -41.94 -9.83
CA LEU A 706 4.89 -41.69 -9.06
C LEU A 706 4.93 -42.47 -7.73
N LEU A 707 4.96 -41.76 -6.60
CA LEU A 707 4.76 -42.38 -5.28
C LEU A 707 3.28 -42.35 -4.88
N ARG A 708 2.60 -43.50 -5.04
CA ARG A 708 1.26 -43.75 -4.49
C ARG A 708 1.35 -44.07 -2.99
N GLY A 709 0.83 -43.19 -2.12
CA GLY A 709 0.54 -43.49 -0.72
C GLY A 709 -0.90 -43.99 -0.55
N ARG A 710 -1.09 -45.14 0.09
CA ARG A 710 -2.40 -45.82 0.23
C ARG A 710 -3.29 -45.21 1.32
N LEU A 711 -4.60 -45.24 1.09
CA LEU A 711 -5.63 -45.19 2.11
C LEU A 711 -5.52 -46.39 3.07
N ARG A 712 -5.76 -46.17 4.36
CA ARG A 712 -6.32 -47.18 5.28
C ARG A 712 -7.43 -46.52 6.10
N ALA A 713 -8.60 -47.14 6.07
CA ALA A 713 -9.68 -46.89 7.02
C ALA A 713 -9.55 -47.85 8.21
N GLY A 714 -10.07 -47.43 9.36
CA GLY A 714 -10.14 -48.22 10.59
C GLY A 714 -10.66 -47.32 11.70
N GLY A 715 -11.90 -47.53 12.13
CA GLY A 715 -12.57 -46.65 13.08
C GLY A 715 -12.56 -47.17 14.51
N ARG A 716 -12.66 -46.24 15.46
CA ARG A 716 -13.62 -46.25 16.57
C ARG A 716 -13.86 -44.80 17.00
#